data_AF-A0AAP9HBZ7-F1
#
_entry.id   AF-A0AAP9HBZ7-F1
#
_cell.length_a   1.000
_cell.length_b   1.000
_cell.length_c   1.000
_cell.angle_alpha   90.00
_cell.angle_beta   90.00
_cell.angle_gamma   90.00
#
_symmetry.space_group_name_H-M   'P 1'
#
loop_
_entity.id
_entity.type
_entity.pdbx_description
1 polymer ?
#
loop_
_entity_poly.entity_id
_entity_poly.type
_entity_poly.pdbx_seq_one_letter_code
_entity_poly.pdbx_strand_id
1 'polypeptide(L)'
;MKKTNLKYVLIPAFAATAFLPILDNSNSAKANEEIAAEPTSQNANTTKIDNPSSINNKEVPNKLPLSLVEYKQKSALELAKLIREKKVTSTELVDLAYKVIEEENKKLNAVLTTENGKIPQAIVDEAYKEAKEIDNRITAGNASANPINWDEQPFLGVPTLIKGLDQIKNGDASNGVYFNKNKVSKSDLMVAKEFKKLGFVILGQTNYPELGTRNITDSKLFGPAGNPWDSTRNAGGSSGGSASAVSSGMVAIASGSDAGGSIRIPASWTGLIGLKPTGHVVKFPLVKDINDAKVYFDKTKINKPKTLIDVPKNLKTLKIAYSLKTPLKDVELSEDGKKAVLKAVAFLREQGFTVEEVNEFPIDGYEGIRTYTVGAIGGAYAQAAKLADENTKYNLDPATYALGTSVTKGPNANTDISDVKPASVYKKQMDEFYKKYDLFLMSTNAVTAPSNDKKVDPYVDPEIEKKLYNINDIKDPKERFNLLVKQWEPMMKRTPYTWLFNLTGNPAITLPVYKSANNLPLGVMFAAQDNSEKILLEMGKLFQDNNQFVMHENIKNSASTINGNKIAENTYGTKFEYNVPSEAPSVPTLPELELNDSRNTVTIKLANGTSVELDNKLANGLNFEAKDITNNLNLDEIINKILEDKNGHIKNKGEISTIRVLDLNLTKHNKEFISDTQRIVHIKLLKNEKNKDILVYHIKDDNSLELIKSTVSNGILTYTINHFSKFIIIGKTKISHQIDSTSTDNGKKFSLLGNKGDKSNSKNNILPKTGITSSSNVSLGLILILITSALLRFKKSLK
;
A
#
# COMPACT_ATOMS: atom_id res chain seq x y z
N MET A 1 38.52 53.38 -9.24
CA MET A 1 39.24 52.10 -9.05
C MET A 1 38.24 50.98 -8.75
N LYS A 2 38.69 49.73 -8.57
CA LYS A 2 37.94 48.50 -8.18
C LYS A 2 36.72 48.84 -7.27
N LYS A 3 35.47 48.46 -7.51
CA LYS A 3 34.83 47.30 -8.19
C LYS A 3 34.99 45.96 -7.42
N THR A 4 34.13 45.76 -6.42
CA THR A 4 33.89 44.49 -5.72
C THR A 4 32.39 44.26 -5.52
N ASN A 5 31.76 43.48 -6.40
CA ASN A 5 30.34 43.13 -6.31
C ASN A 5 30.14 41.91 -5.40
N LEU A 6 29.82 42.10 -4.12
CA LEU A 6 29.18 41.02 -3.34
C LEU A 6 27.68 41.00 -3.63
N LYS A 7 27.27 40.19 -4.62
CA LYS A 7 25.87 39.78 -4.76
C LYS A 7 25.54 38.76 -3.68
N TYR A 8 25.07 39.23 -2.52
CA TYR A 8 24.42 38.35 -1.55
C TYR A 8 23.14 37.77 -2.17
N VAL A 9 23.15 36.46 -2.42
CA VAL A 9 21.95 35.73 -2.85
C VAL A 9 21.04 35.59 -1.65
N LEU A 10 19.87 36.24 -1.70
CA LEU A 10 18.81 36.01 -0.72
C LEU A 10 18.31 34.58 -0.89
N ILE A 11 18.67 33.69 0.04
CA ILE A 11 18.11 32.35 0.12
C ILE A 11 16.65 32.50 0.58
N PRO A 12 15.65 32.03 -0.18
CA PRO A 12 14.26 32.03 0.27
C PRO A 12 14.14 31.17 1.53
N ALA A 13 13.46 31.68 2.56
CA ALA A 13 13.08 30.85 3.69
C ALA A 13 12.15 29.72 3.22
N PHE A 14 12.21 28.56 3.87
CA PHE A 14 11.22 27.46 3.73
C PHE A 14 9.87 27.83 4.38
N ALA A 15 9.40 29.06 4.17
CA ALA A 15 8.01 29.38 4.43
C ALA A 15 7.15 28.49 3.51
N ALA A 16 6.27 27.69 4.11
CA ALA A 16 5.19 27.07 3.36
C ALA A 16 4.43 28.17 2.61
N THR A 17 4.26 28.03 1.29
CA THR A 17 3.49 28.97 0.47
C THR A 17 2.00 28.81 0.72
N ALA A 18 1.58 29.29 1.88
CA ALA A 18 0.22 29.59 2.28
C ALA A 18 0.18 31.07 2.69
N PHE A 19 -1.01 31.69 2.59
CA PHE A 19 -1.26 33.13 2.81
C PHE A 19 -0.67 34.03 1.69
N LEU A 20 -1.26 35.18 1.36
CA LEU A 20 -2.30 35.95 2.07
C LEU A 20 -3.64 36.03 1.31
N PRO A 21 -4.78 36.18 2.01
CA PRO A 21 -5.94 36.87 1.44
C PRO A 21 -5.68 38.38 1.46
N ILE A 22 -5.98 39.08 0.37
CA ILE A 22 -5.96 40.54 0.34
C ILE A 22 -7.27 41.06 0.94
N LEU A 23 -7.18 41.65 2.14
CA LEU A 23 -8.07 42.72 2.56
C LEU A 23 -7.41 44.02 2.07
N ASP A 24 -8.09 44.73 1.19
CA ASP A 24 -7.75 46.11 0.83
C ASP A 24 -9.03 46.94 0.87
N ASN A 25 -8.94 48.18 1.36
CA ASN A 25 -10.11 48.97 1.73
C ASN A 25 -9.80 50.48 1.77
N SER A 26 -9.59 51.08 0.59
CA SER A 26 -9.63 52.54 0.43
C SER A 26 -10.11 52.98 -0.96
N ASN A 27 -11.33 53.54 -1.01
CA ASN A 27 -11.77 54.72 -1.77
C ASN A 27 -10.96 55.08 -3.05
N SER A 28 -11.52 55.18 -4.27
CA SER A 28 -12.78 55.86 -4.60
C SER A 28 -13.00 55.95 -6.12
N ALA A 29 -14.25 55.81 -6.60
CA ALA A 29 -14.77 56.47 -7.81
C ALA A 29 -16.29 56.23 -7.99
N LYS A 30 -17.10 57.26 -7.67
CA LYS A 30 -18.46 57.56 -8.16
C LYS A 30 -19.37 56.43 -8.71
N ALA A 31 -20.46 56.19 -8.00
CA ALA A 31 -21.77 55.90 -8.58
C ALA A 31 -22.82 56.77 -7.85
N ASN A 32 -23.77 57.34 -8.60
CA ASN A 32 -24.91 58.07 -8.04
C ASN A 32 -26.18 57.19 -8.04
N GLU A 33 -27.08 57.52 -7.12
CA GLU A 33 -28.56 57.45 -7.20
C GLU A 33 -29.16 56.54 -8.30
N GLU A 34 -29.74 55.40 -7.91
CA GLU A 34 -31.14 55.24 -7.49
C GLU A 34 -32.13 55.03 -8.65
N ILE A 35 -32.94 53.97 -8.53
CA ILE A 35 -34.41 54.05 -8.41
C ILE A 35 -34.90 52.63 -8.05
N ALA A 36 -35.85 52.53 -7.13
CA ALA A 36 -36.45 51.27 -6.71
C ALA A 36 -37.80 51.01 -7.42
N ALA A 37 -38.12 49.73 -7.65
CA ALA A 37 -39.47 49.29 -7.98
C ALA A 37 -39.70 47.86 -7.45
N GLU A 38 -40.71 47.69 -6.60
CA GLU A 38 -41.22 46.39 -6.15
C GLU A 38 -42.42 45.94 -7.01
N PRO A 39 -42.88 44.66 -6.92
CA PRO A 39 -43.58 44.01 -8.02
C PRO A 39 -45.11 44.20 -8.02
N THR A 40 -45.71 43.91 -9.19
CA THR A 40 -47.15 43.64 -9.35
C THR A 40 -47.38 42.27 -10.01
N SER A 41 -48.62 41.79 -9.98
CA SER A 41 -48.94 40.36 -9.99
C SER A 41 -50.08 39.96 -10.94
N GLN A 42 -50.10 38.67 -11.29
CA GLN A 42 -51.24 37.95 -11.91
C GLN A 42 -51.60 38.38 -13.36
N ASN A 43 -52.33 37.59 -14.16
CA ASN A 43 -52.94 36.28 -13.90
C ASN A 43 -52.89 35.31 -15.10
N ALA A 44 -53.37 34.08 -14.86
CA ALA A 44 -53.33 32.94 -15.77
C ALA A 44 -54.12 33.07 -17.09
N ASN A 45 -53.83 32.16 -18.03
CA ASN A 45 -54.87 31.49 -18.81
C ASN A 45 -54.49 30.04 -19.08
N THR A 46 -55.48 29.15 -19.18
CA THR A 46 -55.30 27.69 -19.25
C THR A 46 -55.77 27.10 -20.59
N THR A 47 -55.18 25.97 -21.00
CA THR A 47 -55.80 25.10 -22.02
C THR A 47 -55.42 23.64 -21.77
N LYS A 48 -56.18 22.71 -22.34
CA LYS A 48 -56.42 21.35 -21.83
C LYS A 48 -55.26 20.36 -21.96
N ILE A 49 -55.36 19.33 -21.12
CA ILE A 49 -54.62 18.06 -21.20
C ILE A 49 -55.31 17.14 -22.22
N ASP A 50 -54.52 16.42 -23.01
CA ASP A 50 -54.91 15.15 -23.64
C ASP A 50 -53.84 14.09 -23.34
N ASN A 51 -54.28 12.86 -23.05
CA ASN A 51 -53.43 11.70 -22.78
C ASN A 51 -53.49 10.72 -23.96
N PRO A 52 -52.36 10.14 -24.36
CA PRO A 52 -52.34 8.74 -24.80
C PRO A 52 -51.45 7.87 -23.91
N SER A 53 -51.85 6.61 -23.76
CA SER A 53 -51.26 5.64 -22.84
C SER A 53 -50.13 4.79 -23.46
N SER A 54 -49.47 4.01 -22.61
CA SER A 54 -48.57 2.88 -22.92
C SER A 54 -47.31 3.17 -23.76
N ILE A 55 -46.16 3.25 -23.08
CA ILE A 55 -44.86 2.86 -23.65
C ILE A 55 -44.28 1.75 -22.77
N ASN A 56 -43.69 0.74 -23.41
CA ASN A 56 -43.35 -0.55 -22.79
C ASN A 56 -42.36 -0.45 -21.63
N ASN A 57 -42.67 -1.18 -20.54
CA ASN A 57 -41.67 -1.61 -19.56
C ASN A 57 -40.69 -2.58 -20.25
N LYS A 58 -39.57 -2.05 -20.76
CA LYS A 58 -38.36 -2.85 -20.94
C LYS A 58 -37.54 -2.75 -19.66
N GLU A 59 -37.57 -3.80 -18.85
CA GLU A 59 -36.54 -4.01 -17.83
C GLU A 59 -35.19 -4.18 -18.53
N VAL A 60 -34.41 -3.09 -18.57
CA VAL A 60 -32.99 -3.18 -18.93
C VAL A 60 -32.30 -3.87 -17.75
N PRO A 61 -31.61 -5.01 -17.95
CA PRO A 61 -30.94 -5.71 -16.86
C PRO A 61 -29.81 -4.83 -16.33
N ASN A 62 -30.04 -4.21 -15.16
CA ASN A 62 -29.22 -3.15 -14.60
C ASN A 62 -27.93 -3.70 -13.96
N LYS A 63 -27.12 -4.38 -14.77
CA LYS A 63 -25.77 -4.83 -14.43
C LYS A 63 -24.80 -3.70 -14.78
N LEU A 64 -24.24 -3.06 -13.75
CA LEU A 64 -23.16 -2.08 -13.90
C LEU A 64 -22.10 -2.64 -14.88
N PRO A 65 -21.73 -1.89 -15.93
CA PRO A 65 -20.85 -2.38 -17.00
C PRO A 65 -19.39 -2.59 -16.55
N LEU A 66 -19.05 -2.17 -15.33
CA LEU A 66 -17.76 -2.38 -14.68
C LEU A 66 -17.98 -2.90 -13.25
N SER A 67 -17.36 -4.02 -12.89
CA SER A 67 -17.43 -4.51 -11.51
C SER A 67 -16.51 -3.73 -10.57
N LEU A 68 -16.80 -3.80 -9.26
CA LEU A 68 -15.99 -3.12 -8.23
C LEU A 68 -14.52 -3.57 -8.22
N VAL A 69 -14.25 -4.84 -8.58
CA VAL A 69 -12.88 -5.38 -8.68
C VAL A 69 -12.16 -4.79 -9.88
N GLU A 70 -12.79 -4.75 -11.04
CA GLU A 70 -12.22 -4.15 -12.24
C GLU A 70 -12.00 -2.64 -12.09
N TYR A 71 -12.89 -1.94 -11.37
CA TYR A 71 -12.69 -0.55 -10.97
C TYR A 71 -11.45 -0.38 -10.09
N LYS A 72 -11.32 -1.15 -9.00
CA LYS A 72 -10.16 -1.06 -8.09
C LYS A 72 -8.85 -1.37 -8.84
N GLN A 73 -8.84 -2.26 -9.83
CA GLN A 73 -7.64 -2.61 -10.61
C GLN A 73 -7.24 -1.59 -11.70
N LYS A 74 -8.18 -1.02 -12.48
CA LYS A 74 -7.87 -0.18 -13.66
C LYS A 74 -7.18 1.15 -13.32
N SER A 75 -6.15 1.51 -14.09
CA SER A 75 -5.48 2.82 -14.06
C SER A 75 -6.42 3.98 -14.41
N ALA A 76 -6.02 5.22 -14.11
CA ALA A 76 -6.83 6.39 -14.44
C ALA A 76 -7.02 6.55 -15.95
N LEU A 77 -5.98 6.26 -16.75
CA LEU A 77 -6.08 6.22 -18.22
C LEU A 77 -7.00 5.10 -18.75
N GLU A 78 -7.00 3.92 -18.12
CA GLU A 78 -7.94 2.84 -18.49
C GLU A 78 -9.40 3.23 -18.18
N LEU A 79 -9.65 3.88 -17.05
CA LEU A 79 -10.98 4.38 -16.69
C LEU A 79 -11.45 5.49 -17.65
N ALA A 80 -10.58 6.47 -17.95
CA ALA A 80 -10.87 7.53 -18.92
C ALA A 80 -11.10 6.96 -20.34
N LYS A 81 -10.41 5.88 -20.70
CA LYS A 81 -10.63 5.16 -21.97
C LYS A 81 -12.01 4.50 -22.02
N LEU A 82 -12.49 3.88 -20.94
CA LEU A 82 -13.85 3.31 -20.90
C LEU A 82 -14.93 4.39 -21.07
N ILE A 83 -14.73 5.58 -20.49
CA ILE A 83 -15.61 6.74 -20.67
C ILE A 83 -15.59 7.21 -22.14
N ARG A 84 -14.40 7.34 -22.74
CA ARG A 84 -14.22 7.71 -24.16
C ARG A 84 -14.86 6.71 -25.13
N GLU A 85 -14.79 5.43 -24.80
CA GLU A 85 -15.41 4.33 -25.55
C GLU A 85 -16.92 4.15 -25.24
N LYS A 86 -17.51 5.02 -24.41
CA LYS A 86 -18.92 4.97 -23.95
C LYS A 86 -19.33 3.63 -23.33
N LYS A 87 -18.37 2.94 -22.68
CA LYS A 87 -18.57 1.67 -21.97
C LYS A 87 -18.97 1.86 -20.50
N VAL A 88 -18.63 3.02 -19.93
CA VAL A 88 -19.06 3.49 -18.61
C VAL A 88 -19.31 5.00 -18.70
N THR A 89 -20.13 5.53 -17.82
CA THR A 89 -20.29 6.97 -17.59
C THR A 89 -19.35 7.46 -16.49
N SER A 90 -19.13 8.78 -16.43
CA SER A 90 -18.45 9.41 -15.29
C SER A 90 -19.26 9.21 -14.00
N THR A 91 -20.60 9.33 -14.08
CA THR A 91 -21.50 9.12 -12.94
C THR A 91 -21.35 7.71 -12.34
N GLU A 92 -21.33 6.66 -13.16
CA GLU A 92 -21.11 5.28 -12.67
C GLU A 92 -19.74 5.08 -12.02
N LEU A 93 -18.69 5.76 -12.49
CA LEU A 93 -17.38 5.71 -11.82
C LEU A 93 -17.38 6.46 -10.48
N VAL A 94 -18.15 7.53 -10.35
CA VAL A 94 -18.35 8.24 -9.07
C VAL A 94 -19.12 7.37 -8.08
N ASP A 95 -20.17 6.68 -8.50
CA ASP A 95 -20.91 5.72 -7.67
C ASP A 95 -20.02 4.56 -7.18
N LEU A 96 -19.25 3.95 -8.09
CA LEU A 96 -18.28 2.90 -7.73
C LEU A 96 -17.23 3.41 -6.75
N ALA A 97 -16.69 4.61 -6.97
CA ALA A 97 -15.69 5.21 -6.10
C ALA A 97 -16.24 5.51 -4.70
N TYR A 98 -17.41 6.16 -4.58
CA TYR A 98 -18.03 6.43 -3.28
C TYR A 98 -18.38 5.14 -2.54
N LYS A 99 -18.79 4.08 -3.23
CA LYS A 99 -18.97 2.75 -2.62
C LYS A 99 -17.66 2.20 -2.05
N VAL A 100 -16.55 2.24 -2.79
CA VAL A 100 -15.24 1.81 -2.25
C VAL A 100 -14.81 2.69 -1.06
N ILE A 101 -15.04 3.99 -1.11
CA ILE A 101 -14.76 4.89 0.02
C ILE A 101 -15.60 4.49 1.25
N GLU A 102 -16.89 4.19 1.09
CA GLU A 102 -17.74 3.79 2.22
C GLU A 102 -17.35 2.41 2.81
N GLU A 103 -16.86 1.49 2.00
CA GLU A 103 -16.32 0.18 2.44
C GLU A 103 -14.97 0.33 3.15
N GLU A 104 -14.00 0.94 2.47
CA GLU A 104 -12.58 0.93 2.87
C GLU A 104 -12.25 2.02 3.90
N ASN A 105 -12.92 3.19 3.88
CA ASN A 105 -12.51 4.32 4.73
C ASN A 105 -12.79 4.06 6.22
N LYS A 106 -13.79 3.23 6.55
CA LYS A 106 -14.15 2.85 7.93
C LYS A 106 -13.01 2.18 8.70
N LYS A 107 -12.07 1.49 8.01
CA LYS A 107 -10.89 0.86 8.61
C LYS A 107 -9.57 1.60 8.33
N LEU A 108 -9.55 2.51 7.34
CA LEU A 108 -8.33 3.16 6.86
C LEU A 108 -8.23 4.66 7.22
N ASN A 109 -9.34 5.36 7.46
CA ASN A 109 -9.33 6.80 7.77
C ASN A 109 -8.45 7.63 6.80
N ALA A 110 -8.56 7.29 5.52
CA ALA A 110 -7.80 7.84 4.41
C ALA A 110 -8.45 9.09 3.81
N VAL A 111 -9.78 9.19 3.86
CA VAL A 111 -10.60 10.29 3.35
C VAL A 111 -11.23 11.05 4.52
N LEU A 112 -11.19 12.39 4.46
CA LEU A 112 -11.71 13.26 5.51
C LEU A 112 -13.25 13.23 5.53
N THR A 113 -13.80 12.99 6.71
CA THR A 113 -15.24 12.83 6.93
C THR A 113 -15.76 13.85 7.95
N THR A 114 -15.55 15.14 7.64
CA THR A 114 -15.77 16.27 8.55
C THR A 114 -17.24 16.63 8.80
N GLU A 115 -18.20 16.06 8.07
CA GLU A 115 -19.62 16.27 8.31
C GLU A 115 -20.23 15.00 8.93
N ASN A 116 -20.30 14.95 10.26
CA ASN A 116 -20.93 13.86 11.03
C ASN A 116 -20.45 12.43 10.64
N GLY A 117 -19.16 12.27 10.31
CA GLY A 117 -18.61 10.98 9.87
C GLY A 117 -18.82 10.68 8.38
N LYS A 118 -19.24 11.68 7.59
CA LYS A 118 -19.31 11.64 6.12
C LYS A 118 -18.45 12.75 5.48
N ILE A 119 -18.14 12.56 4.20
CA ILE A 119 -17.63 13.65 3.34
C ILE A 119 -18.71 14.75 3.29
N PRO A 120 -18.36 16.04 3.35
CA PRO A 120 -19.34 17.12 3.27
C PRO A 120 -20.26 17.01 2.06
N GLN A 121 -21.58 17.09 2.28
CA GLN A 121 -22.60 16.85 1.25
C GLN A 121 -22.43 17.81 0.07
N ALA A 122 -22.10 19.08 0.33
CA ALA A 122 -21.84 20.10 -0.70
C ALA A 122 -20.55 19.88 -1.52
N ILE A 123 -19.80 18.80 -1.28
CA ILE A 123 -18.72 18.31 -2.16
C ILE A 123 -19.23 17.11 -2.98
N VAL A 124 -20.00 16.22 -2.34
CA VAL A 124 -20.66 15.08 -3.01
C VAL A 124 -21.62 15.57 -4.11
N ASP A 125 -22.44 16.57 -3.81
CA ASP A 125 -23.38 17.18 -4.77
C ASP A 125 -22.65 17.80 -5.97
N GLU A 126 -21.52 18.47 -5.73
CA GLU A 126 -20.70 19.09 -6.79
C GLU A 126 -19.99 18.02 -7.63
N ALA A 127 -19.53 16.92 -7.02
CA ALA A 127 -18.93 15.79 -7.74
C ALA A 127 -19.93 15.10 -8.69
N TYR A 128 -21.15 14.82 -8.22
CA TYR A 128 -22.22 14.29 -9.08
C TYR A 128 -22.65 15.27 -10.17
N LYS A 129 -22.66 16.58 -9.88
CA LYS A 129 -22.93 17.63 -10.86
C LYS A 129 -21.84 17.71 -11.94
N GLU A 130 -20.56 17.69 -11.57
CA GLU A 130 -19.42 17.68 -12.50
C GLU A 130 -19.42 16.41 -13.38
N ALA A 131 -19.66 15.23 -12.79
CA ALA A 131 -19.77 13.97 -13.53
C ALA A 131 -20.93 13.99 -14.55
N LYS A 132 -22.12 14.42 -14.12
CA LYS A 132 -23.30 14.52 -15.00
C LYS A 132 -23.12 15.56 -16.12
N GLU A 133 -22.40 16.66 -15.87
CA GLU A 133 -22.03 17.61 -16.93
C GLU A 133 -21.11 16.95 -17.97
N ILE A 134 -20.12 16.17 -17.52
CA ILE A 134 -19.22 15.41 -18.40
C ILE A 134 -20.00 14.40 -19.26
N ASP A 135 -20.91 13.63 -18.66
CA ASP A 135 -21.75 12.66 -19.36
C ASP A 135 -22.68 13.33 -20.40
N ASN A 136 -23.25 14.48 -20.07
CA ASN A 136 -24.02 15.31 -21.01
C ASN A 136 -23.14 15.82 -22.17
N ARG A 137 -21.93 16.32 -21.90
CA ARG A 137 -20.97 16.80 -22.91
C ARG A 137 -20.54 15.68 -23.86
N ILE A 138 -20.30 14.47 -23.34
CA ILE A 138 -19.97 13.26 -24.13
C ILE A 138 -21.15 12.78 -24.98
N THR A 139 -22.38 12.97 -24.48
CA THR A 139 -23.61 12.63 -25.21
C THR A 139 -23.88 13.60 -26.36
N ALA A 140 -23.77 14.91 -26.11
CA ALA A 140 -23.94 15.96 -27.13
C ALA A 140 -22.78 16.04 -28.14
N GLY A 141 -21.56 15.62 -27.76
CA GLY A 141 -20.38 15.65 -28.62
C GLY A 141 -20.09 17.07 -29.14
N ASN A 142 -19.92 17.21 -30.45
CA ASN A 142 -19.63 18.50 -31.10
C ASN A 142 -20.79 19.51 -31.03
N ALA A 143 -22.00 19.09 -30.64
CA ALA A 143 -23.14 20.00 -30.41
C ALA A 143 -23.17 20.58 -28.98
N SER A 144 -22.22 20.20 -28.11
CA SER A 144 -22.07 20.82 -26.80
C SER A 144 -21.56 22.26 -26.92
N ALA A 145 -22.06 23.17 -26.07
CA ALA A 145 -21.50 24.52 -25.93
C ALA A 145 -20.05 24.54 -25.38
N ASN A 146 -19.60 23.42 -24.79
CA ASN A 146 -18.22 23.21 -24.36
C ASN A 146 -17.80 21.76 -24.72
N PRO A 147 -17.40 21.49 -25.99
CA PRO A 147 -17.05 20.14 -26.44
C PRO A 147 -15.91 19.51 -25.64
N ILE A 148 -15.71 18.19 -25.81
CA ILE A 148 -14.61 17.49 -25.17
C ILE A 148 -13.32 17.69 -25.94
N ASN A 149 -12.29 18.23 -25.27
CA ASN A 149 -10.90 18.16 -25.73
C ASN A 149 -10.20 16.99 -25.01
N TRP A 150 -10.14 15.83 -25.65
CA TRP A 150 -9.54 14.61 -25.07
C TRP A 150 -8.04 14.70 -24.83
N ASP A 151 -7.33 15.59 -25.54
CA ASP A 151 -5.89 15.77 -25.37
C ASP A 151 -5.57 16.62 -24.15
N GLU A 152 -6.30 17.72 -23.92
CA GLU A 152 -6.14 18.57 -22.72
C GLU A 152 -6.87 18.01 -21.48
N GLN A 153 -7.86 17.14 -21.68
CA GLN A 153 -8.58 16.43 -20.61
C GLN A 153 -8.34 14.90 -20.68
N PRO A 154 -7.09 14.42 -20.53
CA PRO A 154 -6.75 13.00 -20.73
C PRO A 154 -7.39 12.07 -19.69
N PHE A 155 -7.80 12.61 -18.52
CA PHE A 155 -8.42 11.87 -17.43
C PHE A 155 -9.91 12.23 -17.24
N LEU A 156 -10.58 12.68 -18.31
CA LEU A 156 -11.97 13.16 -18.26
C LEU A 156 -12.92 12.15 -17.58
N GLY A 157 -13.64 12.64 -16.56
CA GLY A 157 -14.68 11.91 -15.85
C GLY A 157 -14.18 10.90 -14.82
N VAL A 158 -12.85 10.80 -14.62
CA VAL A 158 -12.26 9.87 -13.65
C VAL A 158 -12.37 10.47 -12.23
N PRO A 159 -12.84 9.70 -11.24
CA PRO A 159 -12.85 10.12 -9.83
C PRO A 159 -11.44 10.24 -9.25
N THR A 160 -11.18 11.33 -8.53
CA THR A 160 -9.92 11.60 -7.81
C THR A 160 -10.19 12.10 -6.39
N LEU A 161 -9.18 12.02 -5.53
CA LEU A 161 -9.14 12.70 -4.24
C LEU A 161 -7.95 13.66 -4.16
N ILE A 162 -8.07 14.71 -3.36
CA ILE A 162 -7.05 15.76 -3.19
C ILE A 162 -6.46 15.70 -1.77
N LYS A 163 -5.14 15.84 -1.60
CA LYS A 163 -4.52 15.94 -0.27
C LYS A 163 -5.12 17.11 0.52
N GLY A 164 -5.53 16.91 1.79
CA GLY A 164 -6.28 17.92 2.54
C GLY A 164 -5.63 19.30 2.68
N LEU A 165 -4.28 19.38 2.73
CA LEU A 165 -3.52 20.65 2.70
C LEU A 165 -3.70 21.47 1.40
N ASP A 166 -4.12 20.84 0.31
CA ASP A 166 -4.50 21.47 -0.94
C ASP A 166 -6.02 21.69 -0.96
N GLN A 167 -6.44 22.69 -0.20
CA GLN A 167 -7.85 22.96 0.11
C GLN A 167 -8.75 23.05 -1.15
N ILE A 168 -9.93 22.44 -1.05
CA ILE A 168 -10.99 22.46 -2.07
C ILE A 168 -12.19 23.25 -1.57
N LYS A 169 -12.99 23.84 -2.47
CA LYS A 169 -14.21 24.56 -2.11
C LYS A 169 -15.14 23.66 -1.29
N ASN A 170 -15.73 24.21 -0.22
CA ASN A 170 -16.58 23.50 0.75
C ASN A 170 -15.84 22.43 1.58
N GLY A 171 -14.53 22.22 1.37
CA GLY A 171 -13.69 21.28 2.11
C GLY A 171 -13.01 21.87 3.35
N ASP A 172 -12.36 21.01 4.10
CA ASP A 172 -11.53 21.35 5.27
C ASP A 172 -10.47 22.41 4.93
N ALA A 173 -10.36 23.41 5.80
CA ALA A 173 -9.33 24.45 5.79
C ALA A 173 -8.60 24.57 7.13
N SER A 174 -8.67 23.54 7.99
CA SER A 174 -7.99 23.53 9.29
C SER A 174 -6.46 23.51 9.19
N ASN A 175 -5.95 22.94 8.09
CA ASN A 175 -4.55 22.51 7.93
C ASN A 175 -4.12 21.51 9.03
N GLY A 176 -5.06 20.73 9.56
CA GLY A 176 -4.88 19.73 10.61
C GLY A 176 -4.69 20.31 12.01
N VAL A 177 -4.63 21.64 12.12
CA VAL A 177 -4.43 22.37 13.38
C VAL A 177 -5.72 22.33 14.18
N TYR A 178 -5.69 21.75 15.38
CA TYR A 178 -6.89 21.51 16.18
C TYR A 178 -7.74 22.76 16.46
N PHE A 179 -7.11 23.91 16.70
CA PHE A 179 -7.79 25.21 16.90
C PHE A 179 -8.51 25.74 15.64
N ASN A 180 -8.17 25.22 14.47
CA ASN A 180 -8.80 25.56 13.20
C ASN A 180 -9.89 24.56 12.78
N LYS A 181 -10.30 23.65 13.67
CA LYS A 181 -11.41 22.71 13.39
C LYS A 181 -12.66 23.44 12.90
N ASN A 182 -13.40 22.80 11.99
CA ASN A 182 -14.59 23.33 11.33
C ASN A 182 -14.37 24.57 10.44
N LYS A 183 -13.11 25.01 10.20
CA LYS A 183 -12.84 26.00 9.13
C LYS A 183 -13.00 25.33 7.77
N VAL A 184 -13.74 25.99 6.88
CA VAL A 184 -14.08 25.52 5.54
C VAL A 184 -13.52 26.47 4.48
N SER A 185 -12.98 25.94 3.38
CA SER A 185 -12.44 26.76 2.29
C SER A 185 -13.56 27.28 1.38
N LYS A 186 -13.44 28.56 1.00
CA LYS A 186 -14.36 29.24 0.07
C LYS A 186 -14.05 28.96 -1.41
N SER A 187 -12.92 28.32 -1.74
CA SER A 187 -12.47 28.18 -3.13
C SER A 187 -11.46 27.05 -3.34
N ASP A 188 -11.48 26.42 -4.52
CA ASP A 188 -10.45 25.48 -4.97
C ASP A 188 -9.07 26.15 -5.07
N LEU A 189 -8.05 25.54 -4.47
CA LEU A 189 -6.64 25.93 -4.66
C LEU A 189 -6.04 25.34 -5.94
N MET A 190 -4.78 25.68 -6.21
CA MET A 190 -4.06 25.39 -7.47
C MET A 190 -4.16 23.91 -7.90
N VAL A 191 -3.96 22.97 -6.97
CA VAL A 191 -3.97 21.53 -7.28
C VAL A 191 -5.36 21.05 -7.71
N ALA A 192 -6.41 21.43 -6.99
CA ALA A 192 -7.78 21.07 -7.37
C ALA A 192 -8.18 21.66 -8.74
N LYS A 193 -7.81 22.93 -9.00
CA LYS A 193 -8.01 23.58 -10.31
C LYS A 193 -7.31 22.84 -11.45
N GLU A 194 -6.07 22.39 -11.25
CA GLU A 194 -5.34 21.65 -12.29
C GLU A 194 -5.88 20.23 -12.50
N PHE A 195 -6.31 19.52 -11.43
CA PHE A 195 -6.96 18.23 -11.57
C PHE A 195 -8.30 18.35 -12.34
N LYS A 196 -9.16 19.33 -12.01
CA LYS A 196 -10.40 19.60 -12.77
C LYS A 196 -10.10 19.98 -14.23
N LYS A 197 -9.08 20.80 -14.50
CA LYS A 197 -8.64 21.12 -15.87
C LYS A 197 -8.28 19.85 -16.67
N LEU A 198 -7.51 18.94 -16.06
CA LEU A 198 -7.12 17.65 -16.66
C LEU A 198 -8.29 16.65 -16.79
N GLY A 199 -9.48 17.00 -16.29
CA GLY A 199 -10.74 16.29 -16.50
C GLY A 199 -11.23 15.47 -15.30
N PHE A 200 -10.51 15.45 -14.17
CA PHE A 200 -10.89 14.66 -12.99
C PHE A 200 -12.11 15.25 -12.26
N VAL A 201 -12.96 14.37 -11.72
CA VAL A 201 -14.04 14.71 -10.78
C VAL A 201 -13.51 14.55 -9.35
N ILE A 202 -13.58 15.61 -8.53
CA ILE A 202 -13.01 15.62 -7.18
C ILE A 202 -14.03 15.17 -6.15
N LEU A 203 -13.78 14.01 -5.51
CA LEU A 203 -14.73 13.42 -4.56
C LEU A 203 -14.61 13.93 -3.12
N GLY A 204 -13.51 14.60 -2.78
CA GLY A 204 -13.20 15.01 -1.40
C GLY A 204 -11.69 15.16 -1.13
N GLN A 205 -11.37 15.33 0.15
CA GLN A 205 -9.99 15.49 0.65
C GLN A 205 -9.48 14.25 1.39
N THR A 206 -8.16 14.00 1.34
CA THR A 206 -7.51 12.87 2.05
C THR A 206 -6.77 13.30 3.31
N ASN A 207 -6.75 12.43 4.31
CA ASN A 207 -6.13 12.62 5.63
C ASN A 207 -4.60 12.87 5.57
N TYR A 208 -4.12 13.70 6.51
CA TYR A 208 -2.78 14.27 6.57
C TYR A 208 -2.40 14.65 8.03
N PRO A 209 -1.10 14.68 8.41
CA PRO A 209 -0.65 15.17 9.71
C PRO A 209 -0.76 16.70 9.80
N GLU A 210 -0.79 17.24 11.03
CA GLU A 210 -0.87 18.69 11.27
C GLU A 210 0.21 19.45 10.49
N LEU A 211 -0.20 20.46 9.72
CA LEU A 211 0.62 21.29 8.82
C LEU A 211 1.48 20.52 7.79
N GLY A 212 1.31 19.20 7.66
CA GLY A 212 2.15 18.35 6.81
C GLY A 212 3.51 17.96 7.40
N THR A 213 3.72 18.18 8.70
CA THR A 213 5.02 18.18 9.40
C THR A 213 5.72 16.83 9.47
N ARG A 214 4.95 15.74 9.65
CA ARG A 214 5.49 14.40 9.93
C ARG A 214 5.55 13.53 8.67
N ASN A 215 6.41 12.50 8.70
CA ASN A 215 6.55 11.46 7.67
C ASN A 215 5.48 10.35 7.78
N ILE A 216 4.42 10.61 8.55
CA ILE A 216 3.28 9.76 8.88
C ILE A 216 2.02 10.64 8.84
N THR A 217 0.84 10.03 8.80
CA THR A 217 -0.43 10.74 9.00
C THR A 217 -1.01 10.31 10.34
N ASP A 218 -0.97 11.21 11.34
CA ASP A 218 -1.41 10.94 12.73
C ASP A 218 -1.96 12.19 13.49
N SER A 219 -2.50 13.18 12.78
CA SER A 219 -2.90 14.48 13.36
C SER A 219 -3.87 14.34 14.54
N LYS A 220 -3.80 15.26 15.51
CA LYS A 220 -4.73 15.27 16.66
C LYS A 220 -6.18 15.56 16.28
N LEU A 221 -6.40 16.19 15.12
CA LEU A 221 -7.74 16.52 14.62
C LEU A 221 -8.39 15.36 13.83
N PHE A 222 -7.62 14.59 13.07
CA PHE A 222 -8.18 13.55 12.18
C PHE A 222 -7.76 12.12 12.55
N GLY A 223 -6.79 11.91 13.43
CA GLY A 223 -6.27 10.59 13.79
C GLY A 223 -5.40 9.95 12.69
N PRO A 224 -4.95 8.70 12.93
CA PRO A 224 -4.05 8.00 12.01
C PRO A 224 -4.73 7.58 10.71
N ALA A 225 -4.00 7.63 9.58
CA ALA A 225 -4.39 6.94 8.36
C ALA A 225 -3.77 5.52 8.33
N GLY A 226 -4.63 4.52 8.34
CA GLY A 226 -4.28 3.11 8.26
C GLY A 226 -3.75 2.71 6.88
N ASN A 227 -2.84 1.75 6.86
CA ASN A 227 -2.25 1.20 5.64
C ASN A 227 -3.14 0.08 5.06
N PRO A 228 -3.41 0.03 3.74
CA PRO A 228 -4.25 -1.04 3.16
C PRO A 228 -3.73 -2.46 3.40
N TRP A 229 -2.40 -2.63 3.49
CA TRP A 229 -1.76 -3.94 3.72
C TRP A 229 -1.88 -4.45 5.16
N ASP A 230 -2.06 -3.54 6.13
CA ASP A 230 -2.27 -3.80 7.56
C ASP A 230 -2.76 -2.49 8.20
N SER A 231 -4.05 -2.39 8.54
CA SER A 231 -4.62 -1.15 9.08
C SER A 231 -4.10 -0.77 10.47
N THR A 232 -3.40 -1.67 11.16
CA THR A 232 -2.65 -1.34 12.39
C THR A 232 -1.37 -0.55 12.11
N ARG A 233 -0.92 -0.47 10.86
CA ARG A 233 0.22 0.34 10.42
C ARG A 233 -0.19 1.67 9.83
N ASN A 234 0.72 2.64 9.91
CA ASN A 234 0.53 3.92 9.27
C ASN A 234 0.72 3.81 7.75
N ALA A 235 -0.08 4.55 6.98
CA ALA A 235 0.11 4.70 5.54
C ALA A 235 1.35 5.55 5.16
N GLY A 236 2.06 6.10 6.15
CA GLY A 236 3.11 7.09 5.94
C GLY A 236 2.53 8.48 5.76
N GLY A 237 3.39 9.44 5.40
CA GLY A 237 2.97 10.83 5.34
C GLY A 237 4.04 11.77 4.80
N SER A 238 3.70 13.04 4.60
CA SER A 238 2.41 13.65 4.95
C SER A 238 1.24 13.41 3.98
N SER A 239 1.41 12.64 2.89
CA SER A 239 0.32 12.26 1.96
C SER A 239 -0.28 10.87 2.24
N GLY A 240 -0.38 10.46 3.52
CA GLY A 240 -0.77 9.11 3.92
C GLY A 240 -2.19 8.71 3.50
N GLY A 241 -3.17 9.59 3.67
CA GLY A 241 -4.53 9.34 3.21
C GLY A 241 -4.61 9.19 1.68
N SER A 242 -3.81 9.97 0.95
CA SER A 242 -3.71 9.91 -0.51
C SER A 242 -3.19 8.54 -0.98
N ALA A 243 -2.14 8.03 -0.33
CA ALA A 243 -1.55 6.74 -0.64
C ALA A 243 -2.42 5.56 -0.18
N SER A 244 -3.11 5.69 0.95
CA SER A 244 -4.04 4.67 1.45
C SER A 244 -5.29 4.57 0.56
N ALA A 245 -5.83 5.71 0.10
CA ALA A 245 -6.95 5.75 -0.83
C ALA A 245 -6.61 5.12 -2.19
N VAL A 246 -5.43 5.44 -2.76
CA VAL A 246 -5.00 4.82 -4.03
C VAL A 246 -4.71 3.33 -3.85
N SER A 247 -3.98 2.91 -2.80
CA SER A 247 -3.59 1.49 -2.60
C SER A 247 -4.75 0.56 -2.19
N SER A 248 -5.80 1.10 -1.55
CA SER A 248 -7.06 0.36 -1.33
C SER A 248 -8.00 0.36 -2.55
N GLY A 249 -7.72 1.18 -3.57
CA GLY A 249 -8.53 1.28 -4.78
C GLY A 249 -9.77 2.17 -4.66
N MET A 250 -9.83 3.09 -3.68
CA MET A 250 -10.89 4.11 -3.59
C MET A 250 -10.92 5.02 -4.81
N VAL A 251 -9.74 5.29 -5.38
CA VAL A 251 -9.50 6.05 -6.61
C VAL A 251 -8.26 5.48 -7.29
N ALA A 252 -8.13 5.62 -8.61
CA ALA A 252 -6.93 5.17 -9.33
C ALA A 252 -5.70 6.08 -9.09
N ILE A 253 -5.95 7.33 -8.70
CA ILE A 253 -4.96 8.40 -8.55
C ILE A 253 -5.46 9.40 -7.48
N ALA A 254 -4.54 9.98 -6.71
CA ALA A 254 -4.83 11.04 -5.75
C ALA A 254 -3.69 12.05 -5.70
N SER A 255 -3.99 13.32 -5.42
CA SER A 255 -2.93 14.34 -5.32
C SER A 255 -2.07 14.17 -4.07
N GLY A 256 -0.80 14.59 -4.15
CA GLY A 256 0.16 14.53 -3.05
C GLY A 256 1.07 15.75 -3.00
N SER A 257 1.80 15.91 -1.89
CA SER A 257 2.86 16.92 -1.77
C SER A 257 4.07 16.37 -1.04
N ASP A 258 5.27 16.76 -1.47
CA ASP A 258 6.57 16.30 -0.98
C ASP A 258 7.43 17.49 -0.52
N ALA A 259 7.68 17.58 0.79
CA ALA A 259 8.57 18.58 1.41
C ALA A 259 9.73 17.95 2.19
N GLY A 260 9.61 16.67 2.60
CA GLY A 260 10.66 15.89 3.26
C GLY A 260 10.65 14.39 2.85
N GLY A 261 10.02 14.05 1.73
CA GLY A 261 9.64 12.68 1.36
C GLY A 261 8.14 12.42 1.30
N SER A 262 7.32 13.45 1.51
CA SER A 262 5.89 13.28 1.78
C SER A 262 5.03 12.70 0.63
N ILE A 263 5.59 12.45 -0.55
CA ILE A 263 5.01 11.56 -1.59
C ILE A 263 5.71 10.19 -1.57
N ARG A 264 7.05 10.20 -1.58
CA ARG A 264 7.88 9.00 -1.72
C ARG A 264 7.77 8.02 -0.56
N ILE A 265 7.74 8.51 0.67
CA ILE A 265 7.63 7.73 1.91
C ILE A 265 6.34 6.89 1.93
N PRO A 266 5.14 7.50 1.80
CA PRO A 266 3.91 6.73 1.80
C PRO A 266 3.80 5.83 0.56
N ALA A 267 4.31 6.24 -0.62
CA ALA A 267 4.32 5.36 -1.79
C ALA A 267 5.10 4.04 -1.53
N SER A 268 6.24 4.14 -0.85
CA SER A 268 7.03 2.97 -0.45
C SER A 268 6.31 2.07 0.57
N TRP A 269 5.63 2.66 1.56
CA TRP A 269 4.93 1.90 2.60
C TRP A 269 3.54 1.39 2.22
N THR A 270 2.87 1.92 1.18
CA THR A 270 1.59 1.37 0.68
C THR A 270 1.72 0.63 -0.65
N GLY A 271 2.93 0.45 -1.18
CA GLY A 271 3.17 -0.26 -2.44
C GLY A 271 2.58 0.49 -3.64
N LEU A 272 3.07 1.71 -3.89
CA LEU A 272 2.67 2.60 -4.99
C LEU A 272 3.89 3.29 -5.63
N ILE A 273 3.65 3.94 -6.77
CA ILE A 273 4.64 4.79 -7.45
C ILE A 273 4.48 6.23 -6.94
N GLY A 274 5.59 6.91 -6.70
CA GLY A 274 5.60 8.30 -6.24
C GLY A 274 6.79 9.10 -6.78
N LEU A 275 6.54 9.97 -7.76
CA LEU A 275 7.53 10.94 -8.25
C LEU A 275 7.53 12.20 -7.39
N LYS A 276 8.73 12.68 -7.07
CA LYS A 276 9.03 14.00 -6.52
C LYS A 276 9.78 14.78 -7.61
N PRO A 277 9.13 15.71 -8.33
CA PRO A 277 9.79 16.59 -9.31
C PRO A 277 10.84 17.52 -8.69
N THR A 278 11.64 18.17 -9.53
CA THR A 278 12.70 19.09 -9.14
C THR A 278 12.13 20.29 -8.36
N GLY A 279 12.80 20.66 -7.27
CA GLY A 279 12.40 21.71 -6.33
C GLY A 279 12.35 21.24 -4.89
N HIS A 280 12.35 22.18 -3.94
CA HIS A 280 12.42 21.85 -2.51
C HIS A 280 11.07 21.33 -1.96
N VAL A 281 9.98 22.04 -2.26
CA VAL A 281 8.60 21.65 -1.93
C VAL A 281 7.81 21.52 -3.23
N VAL A 282 7.24 20.34 -3.48
CA VAL A 282 6.57 20.02 -4.76
C VAL A 282 5.22 19.31 -4.58
N LYS A 283 4.37 19.38 -5.60
CA LYS A 283 3.12 18.63 -5.73
C LYS A 283 3.25 17.63 -6.88
N PHE A 284 2.76 16.41 -6.66
CA PHE A 284 2.62 15.39 -7.69
C PHE A 284 1.64 14.30 -7.20
N PRO A 285 0.89 13.60 -8.07
CA PRO A 285 0.04 12.50 -7.65
C PRO A 285 0.79 11.26 -7.13
N LEU A 286 0.09 10.48 -6.33
CA LEU A 286 0.37 9.07 -6.09
C LEU A 286 -0.42 8.23 -7.09
N VAL A 287 0.23 7.24 -7.70
CA VAL A 287 -0.36 6.39 -8.75
C VAL A 287 -0.02 4.91 -8.57
N LYS A 288 -0.86 4.05 -9.15
CA LYS A 288 -0.60 2.60 -9.29
C LYS A 288 -0.04 2.19 -10.66
N ASP A 289 -0.11 3.07 -11.66
CA ASP A 289 0.41 2.85 -13.01
C ASP A 289 1.32 4.02 -13.43
N ILE A 290 2.47 3.72 -14.05
CA ILE A 290 3.46 4.72 -14.44
C ILE A 290 2.97 5.64 -15.56
N ASN A 291 2.06 5.17 -16.42
CA ASN A 291 1.54 5.95 -17.55
C ASN A 291 0.60 7.05 -17.06
N ASP A 292 -0.16 6.81 -15.98
CA ASP A 292 -0.91 7.86 -15.28
C ASP A 292 0.04 8.99 -14.83
N ALA A 293 1.19 8.65 -14.23
CA ALA A 293 2.21 9.64 -13.86
C ALA A 293 2.86 10.33 -15.07
N LYS A 294 3.16 9.60 -16.15
CA LYS A 294 3.75 10.19 -17.38
C LYS A 294 2.80 11.20 -18.02
N VAL A 295 1.54 10.83 -18.25
CA VAL A 295 0.55 11.74 -18.85
C VAL A 295 0.24 12.92 -17.94
N TYR A 296 0.17 12.71 -16.61
CA TYR A 296 0.05 13.82 -15.66
C TYR A 296 1.26 14.77 -15.74
N PHE A 297 2.49 14.25 -15.74
CA PHE A 297 3.70 15.07 -15.84
C PHE A 297 3.78 15.85 -17.16
N ASP A 298 3.39 15.25 -18.29
CA ASP A 298 3.41 15.93 -19.58
C ASP A 298 2.35 17.03 -19.69
N LYS A 299 1.16 16.86 -19.09
CA LYS A 299 0.04 17.84 -19.19
C LYS A 299 -0.08 18.84 -18.02
N THR A 300 0.52 18.57 -16.86
CA THR A 300 0.51 19.49 -15.71
C THR A 300 1.43 20.69 -15.92
N LYS A 301 1.05 21.84 -15.36
CA LYS A 301 1.90 23.02 -15.18
C LYS A 301 2.43 23.14 -13.74
N ILE A 302 1.92 22.36 -12.79
CA ILE A 302 2.35 22.42 -11.39
C ILE A 302 3.72 21.75 -11.22
N ASN A 303 4.65 22.47 -10.59
CA ASN A 303 6.03 22.03 -10.32
C ASN A 303 6.81 21.51 -11.55
N LYS A 304 6.37 21.83 -12.77
CA LYS A 304 7.04 21.44 -14.01
C LYS A 304 8.32 22.27 -14.21
N PRO A 305 9.49 21.64 -14.38
CA PRO A 305 10.73 22.36 -14.68
C PRO A 305 10.65 23.18 -15.97
N LYS A 306 11.43 24.26 -16.04
CA LYS A 306 11.52 25.13 -17.25
C LYS A 306 12.30 24.48 -18.39
N THR A 307 13.20 23.57 -18.06
CA THR A 307 14.05 22.78 -18.96
C THR A 307 13.97 21.33 -18.48
N LEU A 308 14.11 20.37 -19.39
CA LEU A 308 14.18 18.94 -19.06
C LEU A 308 15.43 18.34 -19.70
N ILE A 309 16.00 17.33 -19.05
CA ILE A 309 17.06 16.51 -19.65
C ILE A 309 16.38 15.45 -20.53
N ASP A 310 16.84 15.35 -21.78
CA ASP A 310 16.32 14.38 -22.73
C ASP A 310 16.64 12.94 -22.32
N VAL A 311 15.71 12.02 -22.61
CA VAL A 311 15.92 10.60 -22.36
C VAL A 311 16.94 10.07 -23.38
N PRO A 312 18.02 9.39 -22.95
CA PRO A 312 18.97 8.80 -23.88
C PRO A 312 18.29 7.68 -24.69
N LYS A 313 18.59 7.61 -26.00
CA LYS A 313 18.03 6.61 -26.93
C LYS A 313 18.18 5.15 -26.46
N ASN A 314 19.15 4.88 -25.59
CA ASN A 314 19.32 3.62 -24.88
C ASN A 314 19.53 3.92 -23.39
N LEU A 315 18.55 3.57 -22.54
CA LEU A 315 18.65 3.78 -21.09
C LEU A 315 19.87 3.10 -20.46
N LYS A 316 20.38 2.01 -21.06
CA LYS A 316 21.52 1.23 -20.53
C LYS A 316 22.85 2.00 -20.54
N THR A 317 22.91 3.18 -21.18
CA THR A 317 24.07 4.09 -21.10
C THR A 317 24.13 4.86 -19.77
N LEU A 318 23.03 4.90 -19.00
CA LEU A 318 22.97 5.55 -17.69
C LEU A 318 23.78 4.75 -16.66
N LYS A 319 24.67 5.45 -15.94
CA LYS A 319 25.42 4.88 -14.82
C LYS A 319 24.60 4.99 -13.54
N ILE A 320 24.39 3.86 -12.88
CA ILE A 320 23.58 3.76 -11.67
C ILE A 320 24.49 3.45 -10.48
N ALA A 321 24.63 4.41 -9.57
CA ALA A 321 25.14 4.10 -8.23
C ALA A 321 24.01 3.48 -7.39
N TYR A 322 24.32 2.55 -6.50
CA TYR A 322 23.43 2.15 -5.41
C TYR A 322 24.13 2.16 -4.06
N SER A 323 23.38 2.28 -2.96
CA SER A 323 23.94 2.10 -1.62
C SER A 323 23.03 1.30 -0.69
N LEU A 324 23.67 0.50 0.16
CA LEU A 324 23.06 -0.17 1.32
C LEU A 324 23.27 0.60 2.63
N LYS A 325 23.91 1.78 2.57
CA LYS A 325 24.16 2.68 3.71
C LYS A 325 23.16 3.82 3.74
N THR A 326 22.80 4.28 4.95
CA THR A 326 22.00 5.49 5.14
C THR A 326 22.90 6.73 5.27
N PRO A 327 22.40 7.97 5.08
CA PRO A 327 23.15 9.19 5.41
C PRO A 327 23.47 9.36 6.91
N LEU A 328 22.93 8.53 7.80
CA LEU A 328 23.17 8.54 9.24
C LEU A 328 24.08 7.36 9.57
N LYS A 329 25.34 7.65 9.94
CA LYS A 329 26.43 6.66 9.99
C LYS A 329 26.23 5.54 11.03
N ASP A 330 25.38 5.77 12.04
CA ASP A 330 24.96 4.84 13.09
C ASP A 330 23.70 4.04 12.72
N VAL A 331 22.94 4.46 11.71
CA VAL A 331 21.67 3.81 11.32
C VAL A 331 21.93 2.85 10.18
N GLU A 332 21.80 1.56 10.48
CA GLU A 332 21.84 0.50 9.48
C GLU A 332 20.50 0.40 8.71
N LEU A 333 20.58 0.07 7.42
CA LEU A 333 19.43 -0.28 6.61
C LEU A 333 18.90 -1.68 7.01
N SER A 334 17.59 -1.84 7.23
CA SER A 334 17.02 -3.16 7.57
C SER A 334 17.26 -4.20 6.47
N GLU A 335 17.20 -5.48 6.85
CA GLU A 335 17.33 -6.59 5.91
C GLU A 335 16.31 -6.55 4.76
N ASP A 336 15.08 -6.12 5.03
CA ASP A 336 14.07 -5.91 3.99
C ASP A 336 14.47 -4.77 3.03
N GLY A 337 15.06 -3.69 3.56
CA GLY A 337 15.61 -2.60 2.76
C GLY A 337 16.81 -3.01 1.92
N LYS A 338 17.74 -3.80 2.47
CA LYS A 338 18.87 -4.38 1.73
C LYS A 338 18.37 -5.28 0.60
N LYS A 339 17.41 -6.17 0.88
CA LYS A 339 16.80 -7.07 -0.11
C LYS A 339 16.04 -6.32 -1.19
N ALA A 340 15.34 -5.23 -0.86
CA ALA A 340 14.66 -4.39 -1.84
C ALA A 340 15.64 -3.75 -2.84
N VAL A 341 16.74 -3.17 -2.35
CA VAL A 341 17.80 -2.59 -3.19
C VAL A 341 18.49 -3.68 -4.02
N LEU A 342 18.91 -4.77 -3.40
CA LEU A 342 19.63 -5.86 -4.09
C LEU A 342 18.77 -6.55 -5.15
N LYS A 343 17.44 -6.69 -4.96
CA LYS A 343 16.53 -7.15 -6.01
C LYS A 343 16.54 -6.19 -7.21
N ALA A 344 16.42 -4.88 -6.97
CA ALA A 344 16.45 -3.88 -8.03
C ALA A 344 17.80 -3.84 -8.76
N VAL A 345 18.91 -3.97 -8.04
CA VAL A 345 20.27 -4.07 -8.59
C VAL A 345 20.44 -5.34 -9.45
N ALA A 346 19.94 -6.49 -9.00
CA ALA A 346 19.99 -7.74 -9.77
C ALA A 346 19.22 -7.63 -11.09
N PHE A 347 17.97 -7.13 -11.04
CA PHE A 347 17.15 -6.86 -12.22
C PHE A 347 17.84 -5.89 -13.19
N LEU A 348 18.40 -4.77 -12.71
CA LEU A 348 19.11 -3.82 -13.56
C LEU A 348 20.35 -4.45 -14.24
N ARG A 349 21.11 -5.29 -13.53
CA ARG A 349 22.27 -6.01 -14.09
C ARG A 349 21.85 -7.04 -15.13
N GLU A 350 20.77 -7.77 -14.90
CA GLU A 350 20.15 -8.68 -15.89
C GLU A 350 19.68 -7.92 -17.14
N GLN A 351 19.09 -6.73 -16.97
CA GLN A 351 18.76 -5.83 -18.06
C GLN A 351 19.98 -5.19 -18.74
N GLY A 352 21.21 -5.41 -18.23
CA GLY A 352 22.45 -4.93 -18.84
C GLY A 352 22.80 -3.46 -18.54
N PHE A 353 22.38 -2.92 -17.39
CA PHE A 353 22.83 -1.60 -16.91
C PHE A 353 24.17 -1.69 -16.17
N THR A 354 24.92 -0.59 -16.16
CA THR A 354 26.09 -0.43 -15.28
C THR A 354 25.62 -0.01 -13.89
N VAL A 355 25.84 -0.88 -12.89
CA VAL A 355 25.30 -0.72 -11.53
C VAL A 355 26.39 -0.93 -10.47
N GLU A 356 26.89 0.16 -9.89
CA GLU A 356 28.06 0.23 -8.99
C GLU A 356 27.65 0.55 -7.54
N GLU A 357 28.34 -0.01 -6.54
CA GLU A 357 28.04 0.27 -5.12
C GLU A 357 28.83 1.46 -4.60
N VAL A 358 28.16 2.40 -3.92
CA VAL A 358 28.79 3.50 -3.19
C VAL A 358 28.71 3.25 -1.68
N ASN A 359 29.86 2.96 -1.08
CA ASN A 359 30.02 2.58 0.32
C ASN A 359 29.91 3.75 1.32
N GLU A 360 29.95 4.99 0.82
CA GLU A 360 29.76 6.22 1.60
C GLU A 360 28.61 7.04 1.02
N PHE A 361 27.78 7.62 1.89
CA PHE A 361 26.69 8.50 1.46
C PHE A 361 27.24 9.92 1.17
N PRO A 362 26.89 10.59 0.06
CA PRO A 362 27.53 11.85 -0.37
C PRO A 362 27.38 13.06 0.59
N ILE A 363 26.48 12.95 1.56
CA ILE A 363 26.12 13.99 2.53
C ILE A 363 26.03 13.33 3.91
N ASP A 364 26.57 14.00 4.92
CA ASP A 364 26.33 13.66 6.32
C ASP A 364 24.91 14.08 6.74
N GLY A 365 24.08 13.11 7.10
CA GLY A 365 22.68 13.31 7.45
C GLY A 365 22.48 14.16 8.71
N TYR A 366 23.40 14.09 9.68
CA TYR A 366 23.32 14.87 10.91
C TYR A 366 23.58 16.36 10.68
N GLU A 367 24.43 16.69 9.72
CA GLU A 367 24.65 18.07 9.28
C GLU A 367 23.49 18.57 8.42
N GLY A 368 23.05 17.75 7.45
CA GLY A 368 21.94 18.11 6.56
C GLY A 368 20.62 18.36 7.29
N ILE A 369 20.28 17.56 8.32
CA ILE A 369 19.02 17.72 9.05
C ILE A 369 19.00 19.02 9.87
N ARG A 370 20.15 19.54 10.33
CA ARG A 370 20.22 20.88 10.95
C ARG A 370 19.76 21.94 9.95
N THR A 371 20.28 21.89 8.72
CA THR A 371 19.90 22.82 7.64
C THR A 371 18.43 22.69 7.24
N TYR A 372 17.89 21.46 7.17
CA TYR A 372 16.45 21.22 6.97
C TYR A 372 15.60 21.81 8.11
N THR A 373 16.05 21.66 9.37
CA THR A 373 15.35 22.15 10.56
C THR A 373 15.27 23.68 10.61
N VAL A 374 16.34 24.39 10.20
CA VAL A 374 16.28 25.86 10.04
C VAL A 374 15.15 26.28 9.11
N GLY A 375 14.89 25.49 8.07
CA GLY A 375 13.78 25.72 7.15
C GLY A 375 12.39 25.54 7.80
N ALA A 376 12.26 24.65 8.76
CA ALA A 376 10.99 24.34 9.41
C ALA A 376 10.57 25.35 10.51
N ILE A 377 11.39 26.33 10.85
CA ILE A 377 11.11 27.28 11.95
C ILE A 377 10.18 28.43 11.48
N GLY A 378 9.16 28.74 12.28
CA GLY A 378 8.28 29.88 12.07
C GLY A 378 7.17 29.64 11.03
N GLY A 379 6.94 30.60 10.12
CA GLY A 379 5.97 30.47 9.03
C GLY A 379 4.55 30.09 9.48
N ALA A 380 4.02 28.98 8.96
CA ALA A 380 2.71 28.44 9.35
C ALA A 380 2.68 27.90 10.79
N TYR A 381 3.81 27.40 11.31
CA TYR A 381 3.93 26.95 12.69
C TYR A 381 3.75 28.11 13.67
N ALA A 382 4.34 29.27 13.37
CA ALA A 382 4.15 30.48 14.18
C ALA A 382 2.71 31.01 14.15
N GLN A 383 1.92 30.70 13.12
CA GLN A 383 0.49 31.03 13.08
C GLN A 383 -0.34 30.04 13.92
N ALA A 384 0.00 28.75 13.91
CA ALA A 384 -0.66 27.75 14.75
C ALA A 384 -0.33 27.92 16.24
N ALA A 385 0.95 28.15 16.58
CA ALA A 385 1.41 28.36 17.95
C ALA A 385 0.77 29.60 18.61
N LYS A 386 0.47 30.66 17.85
CA LYS A 386 -0.26 31.85 18.32
C LYS A 386 -1.72 31.59 18.71
N LEU A 387 -2.28 30.41 18.41
CA LEU A 387 -3.62 30.02 18.83
C LEU A 387 -3.64 29.26 20.16
N ALA A 388 -2.47 29.02 20.77
CA ALA A 388 -2.29 28.25 21.99
C ALA A 388 -1.72 29.09 23.14
N ASP A 389 -2.09 28.69 24.36
CA ASP A 389 -1.49 29.12 25.63
C ASP A 389 -0.84 27.92 26.35
N GLU A 390 -0.32 28.13 27.56
CA GLU A 390 0.34 27.08 28.35
C GLU A 390 -0.57 25.91 28.75
N ASN A 391 -1.89 26.13 28.84
CA ASN A 391 -2.86 25.08 29.15
C ASN A 391 -3.27 24.30 27.90
N THR A 392 -3.26 24.97 26.74
CA THR A 392 -3.85 24.47 25.49
C THR A 392 -2.82 24.09 24.41
N LYS A 393 -1.52 24.35 24.62
CA LYS A 393 -0.42 23.92 23.74
C LYS A 393 -0.45 22.44 23.38
N TYR A 394 -0.92 21.59 24.29
CA TYR A 394 -1.10 20.15 24.09
C TYR A 394 -2.16 19.76 23.04
N ASN A 395 -2.94 20.72 22.51
CA ASN A 395 -3.81 20.51 21.35
C ASN A 395 -3.07 20.52 20.00
N LEU A 396 -1.88 21.16 19.93
CA LEU A 396 -1.00 21.14 18.75
C LEU A 396 -0.12 19.89 18.74
N ASP A 397 0.52 19.62 17.62
CA ASP A 397 1.72 18.77 17.59
C ASP A 397 2.86 19.39 18.43
N PRO A 398 3.66 18.60 19.18
CA PRO A 398 4.83 19.14 19.88
C PRO A 398 5.81 19.83 18.92
N ALA A 399 5.97 19.30 17.69
CA ALA A 399 6.80 19.93 16.67
C ALA A 399 6.22 21.28 16.22
N THR A 400 4.90 21.39 16.03
CA THR A 400 4.22 22.63 15.64
C THR A 400 4.41 23.74 16.67
N TYR A 401 4.20 23.43 17.96
CA TYR A 401 4.37 24.42 19.03
C TYR A 401 5.85 24.85 19.16
N ALA A 402 6.79 23.90 19.12
CA ALA A 402 8.21 24.21 19.30
C ALA A 402 8.83 24.97 18.10
N LEU A 403 8.50 24.58 16.86
CA LEU A 403 8.92 25.29 15.65
C LEU A 403 8.24 26.66 15.51
N GLY A 404 7.01 26.80 16.01
CA GLY A 404 6.24 28.04 15.96
C GLY A 404 6.60 29.08 17.01
N THR A 405 7.10 28.65 18.17
CA THR A 405 7.61 29.53 19.25
C THR A 405 9.10 29.87 19.11
N SER A 406 9.76 29.38 18.06
CA SER A 406 11.19 29.58 17.81
C SER A 406 11.46 30.67 16.79
N VAL A 407 12.45 31.52 17.08
CA VAL A 407 12.80 32.73 16.32
C VAL A 407 14.32 32.82 16.19
N THR A 408 14.82 32.92 14.97
CA THR A 408 16.26 32.86 14.66
C THR A 408 16.93 34.21 14.40
N LYS A 409 16.14 35.31 14.28
CA LYS A 409 16.62 36.66 13.96
C LYS A 409 15.71 37.74 14.56
N GLY A 410 16.26 38.94 14.78
CA GLY A 410 15.56 40.09 15.36
C GLY A 410 15.71 40.17 16.89
N PRO A 411 15.09 41.18 17.54
CA PRO A 411 15.27 41.43 18.98
C PRO A 411 14.73 40.29 19.87
N ASN A 412 13.81 39.48 19.35
CA ASN A 412 13.20 38.35 20.07
C ASN A 412 13.81 37.00 19.65
N ALA A 413 15.03 36.99 19.09
CA ALA A 413 15.70 35.75 18.70
C ALA A 413 16.00 34.87 19.92
N ASN A 414 15.56 33.62 19.87
CA ASN A 414 15.66 32.65 20.97
C ASN A 414 16.21 31.28 20.51
N THR A 415 16.64 31.15 19.25
CA THR A 415 17.10 29.90 18.65
C THR A 415 18.32 30.18 17.77
N ASP A 416 19.49 29.71 18.16
CA ASP A 416 20.74 29.99 17.43
C ASP A 416 21.01 28.92 16.36
N ILE A 417 21.34 29.42 15.16
CA ILE A 417 21.57 28.66 13.94
C ILE A 417 22.94 29.01 13.31
N SER A 418 23.81 29.70 14.04
CA SER A 418 25.13 30.18 13.60
C SER A 418 26.02 29.08 13.03
N ASP A 419 26.00 27.89 13.64
CA ASP A 419 26.81 26.73 13.22
C ASP A 419 26.24 26.00 11.98
N VAL A 420 25.12 26.44 11.39
CA VAL A 420 24.41 25.69 10.34
C VAL A 420 24.89 26.06 8.93
N LYS A 421 25.41 25.06 8.22
CA LYS A 421 25.81 25.17 6.81
C LYS A 421 24.61 25.49 5.90
N PRO A 422 24.76 26.38 4.89
CA PRO A 422 23.68 26.70 3.97
C PRO A 422 23.37 25.55 3.00
N ALA A 423 22.12 25.47 2.53
CA ALA A 423 21.62 24.40 1.64
C ALA A 423 22.46 24.18 0.36
N SER A 424 23.11 25.25 -0.13
CA SER A 424 24.00 25.22 -1.30
C SER A 424 25.23 24.32 -1.14
N VAL A 425 25.69 24.03 0.08
CA VAL A 425 26.78 23.08 0.33
C VAL A 425 26.35 21.67 -0.10
N TYR A 426 25.21 21.21 0.39
CA TYR A 426 24.66 19.89 0.08
C TYR A 426 24.23 19.76 -1.37
N LYS A 427 23.67 20.83 -1.96
CA LYS A 427 23.40 20.85 -3.41
C LYS A 427 24.69 20.67 -4.22
N LYS A 428 25.77 21.39 -3.88
CA LYS A 428 27.06 21.18 -4.54
C LYS A 428 27.58 19.75 -4.34
N GLN A 429 27.44 19.14 -3.16
CA GLN A 429 27.86 17.75 -2.93
C GLN A 429 27.13 16.77 -3.86
N MET A 430 25.81 16.92 -4.04
CA MET A 430 25.06 16.11 -5.01
C MET A 430 25.43 16.44 -6.46
N ASP A 431 25.66 17.70 -6.80
CA ASP A 431 26.06 18.10 -8.15
C ASP A 431 27.48 17.59 -8.53
N GLU A 432 28.39 17.45 -7.56
CA GLU A 432 29.67 16.75 -7.77
C GLU A 432 29.50 15.22 -7.87
N PHE A 433 28.51 14.63 -7.18
CA PHE A 433 28.18 13.22 -7.28
C PHE A 433 27.59 12.87 -8.67
N TYR A 434 26.64 13.68 -9.17
CA TYR A 434 26.00 13.44 -10.46
C TYR A 434 26.91 13.67 -11.68
N LYS A 435 28.14 14.17 -11.50
CA LYS A 435 29.20 14.13 -12.54
C LYS A 435 29.76 12.71 -12.77
N LYS A 436 29.50 11.76 -11.85
CA LYS A 436 30.00 10.37 -11.92
C LYS A 436 28.89 9.39 -12.32
N TYR A 437 27.67 9.63 -11.84
CA TYR A 437 26.50 8.75 -11.99
C TYR A 437 25.27 9.54 -12.40
N ASP A 438 24.50 9.05 -13.36
CA ASP A 438 23.25 9.68 -13.79
C ASP A 438 22.12 9.46 -12.77
N LEU A 439 22.13 8.30 -12.10
CA LEU A 439 21.11 7.85 -11.16
C LEU A 439 21.74 7.34 -9.85
N PHE A 440 21.04 7.55 -8.73
CA PHE A 440 21.37 7.00 -7.42
C PHE A 440 20.19 6.19 -6.87
N LEU A 441 20.40 4.89 -6.69
CA LEU A 441 19.43 3.91 -6.19
C LEU A 441 19.63 3.63 -4.70
N MET A 442 18.57 3.71 -3.90
CA MET A 442 18.57 3.31 -2.49
C MET A 442 17.19 2.80 -2.07
N SER A 443 17.06 2.24 -0.86
CA SER A 443 15.72 1.99 -0.30
C SER A 443 15.04 3.32 -0.01
N THR A 444 13.75 3.49 -0.28
CA THR A 444 13.07 4.76 0.00
C THR A 444 12.99 5.02 1.51
N ASN A 445 12.61 3.98 2.26
CA ASN A 445 12.50 3.98 3.72
C ASN A 445 13.48 2.94 4.28
N ALA A 446 13.99 3.14 5.50
CA ALA A 446 14.95 2.20 6.10
C ALA A 446 14.29 0.93 6.66
N VAL A 447 12.99 0.98 6.94
CA VAL A 447 12.16 -0.08 7.52
C VAL A 447 10.77 -0.11 6.85
N THR A 448 10.00 -1.17 7.08
CA THR A 448 8.58 -1.28 6.70
C THR A 448 7.69 -0.29 7.49
N ALA A 449 6.39 -0.25 7.19
CA ALA A 449 5.46 0.70 7.79
C ALA A 449 5.40 0.65 9.34
N PRO A 450 5.44 1.80 10.04
CA PRO A 450 5.39 1.86 11.50
C PRO A 450 4.00 1.51 12.05
N SER A 451 3.93 1.16 13.33
CA SER A 451 2.65 0.94 14.04
C SER A 451 1.89 2.25 14.26
N ASN A 452 0.56 2.20 14.21
CA ASN A 452 -0.31 3.31 14.62
C ASN A 452 -0.40 3.47 16.15
N ASP A 453 -0.02 2.45 16.94
CA ASP A 453 0.02 2.59 18.39
C ASP A 453 1.31 3.30 18.84
N LYS A 454 1.14 4.55 19.30
CA LYS A 454 2.21 5.42 19.83
C LYS A 454 2.90 4.87 21.09
N LYS A 455 2.32 3.86 21.76
CA LYS A 455 2.96 3.11 22.86
C LYS A 455 3.98 2.09 22.37
N VAL A 456 3.79 1.56 21.16
CA VAL A 456 4.67 0.58 20.51
C VAL A 456 5.72 1.27 19.66
N ASP A 457 5.35 2.33 18.95
CA ASP A 457 6.17 2.97 17.92
C ASP A 457 6.09 4.50 18.04
N PRO A 458 6.66 5.11 19.11
CA PRO A 458 6.54 6.55 19.37
C PRO A 458 7.19 7.39 18.27
N TYR A 459 6.43 8.35 17.75
CA TYR A 459 6.82 9.14 16.57
C TYR A 459 7.76 10.31 16.90
N VAL A 460 7.64 10.85 18.11
CA VAL A 460 8.64 11.67 18.80
C VAL A 460 8.96 10.91 20.09
N ASP A 461 10.20 10.95 20.55
CA ASP A 461 10.58 10.35 21.84
C ASP A 461 9.78 11.01 22.99
N PRO A 462 9.22 10.27 23.96
CA PRO A 462 8.34 10.83 25.00
C PRO A 462 9.00 11.90 25.90
N GLU A 463 10.31 11.83 26.15
CA GLU A 463 11.01 12.86 26.93
C GLU A 463 11.33 14.09 26.05
N ILE A 464 11.60 13.87 24.77
CA ILE A 464 11.72 14.96 23.78
C ILE A 464 10.37 15.66 23.57
N GLU A 465 9.24 14.94 23.52
CA GLU A 465 7.89 15.53 23.41
C GLU A 465 7.59 16.46 24.59
N LYS A 466 7.86 16.04 25.83
CA LYS A 466 7.76 16.90 27.02
C LYS A 466 8.63 18.15 26.93
N LYS A 467 9.86 18.02 26.43
CA LYS A 467 10.79 19.15 26.26
C LYS A 467 10.34 20.11 25.16
N LEU A 468 9.76 19.64 24.06
CA LEU A 468 9.24 20.48 22.98
C LEU A 468 8.08 21.35 23.44
N TYR A 469 7.15 20.81 24.24
CA TYR A 469 6.06 21.60 24.84
C TYR A 469 6.57 22.65 25.84
N ASN A 470 7.74 22.44 26.45
CA ASN A 470 8.33 23.33 27.44
C ASN A 470 9.62 24.01 26.92
N ILE A 471 9.77 24.13 25.60
CA ILE A 471 10.98 24.68 24.95
C ILE A 471 11.27 26.14 25.37
N ASN A 472 10.25 26.86 25.84
CA ASN A 472 10.34 28.24 26.31
C ASN A 472 11.00 28.36 27.70
N ASP A 473 11.15 27.26 28.43
CA ASP A 473 11.93 27.20 29.67
C ASP A 473 13.44 27.09 29.41
N ILE A 474 13.82 26.49 28.28
CA ILE A 474 15.23 26.43 27.84
C ILE A 474 15.71 27.83 27.47
N LYS A 475 16.76 28.30 28.14
CA LYS A 475 17.29 29.67 27.96
C LYS A 475 18.50 29.78 27.04
N ASP A 476 19.22 28.67 26.79
CA ASP A 476 20.26 28.63 25.76
C ASP A 476 19.65 28.49 24.35
N PRO A 477 19.88 29.46 23.44
CA PRO A 477 19.44 29.36 22.06
C PRO A 477 20.05 28.18 21.28
N LYS A 478 21.24 27.68 21.64
CA LYS A 478 21.86 26.50 21.00
C LYS A 478 21.23 25.20 21.47
N GLU A 479 20.98 25.02 22.77
CA GLU A 479 20.18 23.90 23.30
C GLU A 479 18.78 23.86 22.66
N ARG A 480 18.09 25.01 22.57
CA ARG A 480 16.79 25.11 21.88
C ARG A 480 16.85 24.59 20.44
N PHE A 481 17.84 25.04 19.65
CA PHE A 481 17.99 24.55 18.28
C PHE A 481 18.34 23.06 18.21
N ASN A 482 19.21 22.58 19.09
CA ASN A 482 19.56 21.16 19.17
C ASN A 482 18.34 20.28 19.50
N LEU A 483 17.40 20.74 20.34
CA LEU A 483 16.13 20.05 20.61
C LEU A 483 15.22 19.98 19.37
N LEU A 484 15.10 21.09 18.62
CA LEU A 484 14.32 21.14 17.37
C LEU A 484 14.87 20.21 16.29
N VAL A 485 16.18 19.92 16.31
CA VAL A 485 16.83 18.93 15.45
C VAL A 485 16.60 17.51 15.98
N LYS A 486 16.79 17.30 17.29
CA LYS A 486 16.68 15.99 17.96
C LYS A 486 15.29 15.35 17.80
N GLN A 487 14.22 16.14 17.76
CA GLN A 487 12.86 15.62 17.56
C GLN A 487 12.64 14.86 16.25
N TRP A 488 13.44 15.12 15.21
CA TRP A 488 13.37 14.35 13.97
C TRP A 488 13.95 12.93 14.06
N GLU A 489 14.69 12.56 15.12
CA GLU A 489 15.43 11.27 15.17
C GLU A 489 14.57 10.02 14.88
N PRO A 490 13.39 9.83 15.50
CA PRO A 490 12.57 8.65 15.20
C PRO A 490 12.05 8.68 13.75
N MET A 491 11.77 9.86 13.19
CA MET A 491 11.38 9.99 11.79
C MET A 491 12.55 9.65 10.86
N MET A 492 13.73 10.23 11.13
CA MET A 492 14.97 9.99 10.40
C MET A 492 15.39 8.53 10.40
N LYS A 493 15.35 7.84 11.55
CA LYS A 493 15.69 6.41 11.65
C LYS A 493 14.77 5.51 10.80
N ARG A 494 13.51 5.91 10.59
CA ARG A 494 12.56 5.21 9.72
C ARG A 494 12.70 5.60 8.24
N THR A 495 13.01 6.86 7.93
CA THR A 495 13.07 7.40 6.56
C THR A 495 14.27 8.35 6.36
N PRO A 496 15.52 7.84 6.36
CA PRO A 496 16.71 8.69 6.46
C PRO A 496 17.06 9.42 5.17
N TYR A 497 16.59 8.94 4.02
CA TYR A 497 17.02 9.40 2.70
C TYR A 497 16.23 10.57 2.13
N THR A 498 14.92 10.63 2.38
CA THR A 498 14.01 11.33 1.46
C THR A 498 14.08 12.86 1.56
N TRP A 499 14.24 13.39 2.78
CA TRP A 499 14.30 14.82 3.09
C TRP A 499 15.54 15.50 2.49
N LEU A 500 16.64 14.75 2.31
CA LEU A 500 17.87 15.24 1.69
C LEU A 500 17.60 15.73 0.26
N PHE A 501 16.83 14.97 -0.52
CA PHE A 501 16.46 15.37 -1.88
C PHE A 501 15.48 16.55 -1.91
N ASN A 502 14.84 16.91 -0.79
CA ASN A 502 14.14 18.19 -0.64
C ASN A 502 15.10 19.33 -0.26
N LEU A 503 16.08 19.07 0.60
CA LEU A 503 17.13 20.04 0.95
C LEU A 503 17.95 20.46 -0.27
N THR A 504 18.36 19.51 -1.11
CA THR A 504 19.09 19.79 -2.38
C THR A 504 18.17 20.19 -3.52
N GLY A 505 16.90 19.77 -3.49
CA GLY A 505 15.90 20.02 -4.51
C GLY A 505 15.89 19.01 -5.67
N ASN A 506 16.82 18.04 -5.70
CA ASN A 506 16.91 17.05 -6.77
C ASN A 506 15.63 16.20 -6.94
N PRO A 507 15.26 15.80 -8.17
CA PRO A 507 14.11 14.93 -8.43
C PRO A 507 14.40 13.48 -8.03
N ALA A 508 13.35 12.74 -7.64
CA ALA A 508 13.44 11.33 -7.28
C ALA A 508 12.10 10.59 -7.46
N ILE A 509 12.12 9.31 -7.83
CA ILE A 509 10.93 8.45 -7.95
C ILE A 509 11.03 7.23 -7.03
N THR A 510 9.99 6.96 -6.26
CA THR A 510 9.79 5.69 -5.54
C THR A 510 9.09 4.69 -6.44
N LEU A 511 9.61 3.46 -6.49
CA LEU A 511 9.02 2.29 -7.16
C LEU A 511 8.81 1.16 -6.13
N PRO A 512 7.62 0.51 -6.09
CA PRO A 512 7.33 -0.52 -5.09
C PRO A 512 7.84 -1.89 -5.58
N VAL A 513 9.00 -2.35 -5.13
CA VAL A 513 9.67 -3.54 -5.71
C VAL A 513 9.74 -4.74 -4.77
N TYR A 514 9.44 -4.58 -3.48
CA TYR A 514 9.66 -5.60 -2.45
C TYR A 514 8.46 -5.79 -1.51
N LYS A 515 8.33 -7.00 -0.97
CA LYS A 515 7.43 -7.34 0.13
C LYS A 515 8.22 -8.09 1.20
N SER A 516 8.13 -7.61 2.44
CA SER A 516 8.70 -8.27 3.62
C SER A 516 8.01 -9.60 3.91
N ALA A 517 8.65 -10.43 4.75
CA ALA A 517 8.05 -11.65 5.29
C ALA A 517 6.74 -11.37 6.08
N ASN A 518 6.62 -10.16 6.65
CA ASN A 518 5.43 -9.69 7.38
C ASN A 518 4.34 -9.11 6.45
N ASN A 519 4.37 -9.42 5.15
CA ASN A 519 3.43 -8.96 4.13
C ASN A 519 3.38 -7.43 3.86
N LEU A 520 4.20 -6.62 4.55
CA LEU A 520 4.30 -5.18 4.31
C LEU A 520 5.20 -4.88 3.10
N PRO A 521 4.85 -3.93 2.21
CA PRO A 521 5.65 -3.56 1.06
C PRO A 521 6.84 -2.67 1.46
N LEU A 522 7.83 -2.57 0.56
CA LEU A 522 8.91 -1.59 0.65
C LEU A 522 9.32 -1.13 -0.75
N GLY A 523 9.50 0.18 -0.91
CA GLY A 523 9.92 0.80 -2.16
C GLY A 523 11.42 1.06 -2.23
N VAL A 524 11.96 1.07 -3.45
CA VAL A 524 13.27 1.66 -3.76
C VAL A 524 13.08 3.03 -4.41
N MET A 525 14.04 3.92 -4.22
CA MET A 525 14.06 5.26 -4.77
C MET A 525 15.23 5.41 -5.73
N PHE A 526 14.95 5.85 -6.95
CA PHE A 526 15.95 6.46 -7.83
C PHE A 526 15.91 7.97 -7.63
N ALA A 527 17.04 8.58 -7.31
CA ALA A 527 17.27 10.02 -7.38
C ALA A 527 18.21 10.35 -8.55
N ALA A 528 18.08 11.55 -9.11
CA ALA A 528 18.85 11.99 -10.28
C ALA A 528 19.22 13.47 -10.16
N GLN A 529 20.08 13.98 -11.06
CA GLN A 529 20.31 15.42 -11.18
C GLN A 529 19.01 16.18 -11.54
N ASP A 530 19.00 17.49 -11.29
CA ASP A 530 17.87 18.38 -11.58
C ASP A 530 17.36 18.21 -13.02
N ASN A 531 16.04 18.30 -13.21
CA ASN A 531 15.36 18.22 -14.51
C ASN A 531 15.35 16.82 -15.19
N SER A 532 15.70 15.75 -14.47
CA SER A 532 15.76 14.37 -14.97
C SER A 532 14.43 13.58 -14.88
N GLU A 533 13.28 14.23 -14.67
CA GLU A 533 12.01 13.55 -14.38
C GLU A 533 11.58 12.58 -15.49
N LYS A 534 11.84 12.92 -16.76
CA LYS A 534 11.55 12.02 -17.89
C LYS A 534 12.37 10.72 -17.79
N ILE A 535 13.65 10.81 -17.44
CA ILE A 535 14.50 9.63 -17.23
C ILE A 535 13.96 8.80 -16.05
N LEU A 536 13.61 9.43 -14.93
CA LEU A 536 13.03 8.74 -13.77
C LEU A 536 11.70 8.04 -14.11
N LEU A 537 10.86 8.67 -14.93
CA LEU A 537 9.60 8.08 -15.40
C LEU A 537 9.82 6.90 -16.36
N GLU A 538 10.82 6.94 -17.24
CA GLU A 538 11.16 5.79 -18.10
C GLU A 538 11.84 4.65 -17.32
N MET A 539 12.61 4.95 -16.27
CA MET A 539 13.08 3.92 -15.32
C MET A 539 11.90 3.29 -14.57
N GLY A 540 10.90 4.08 -14.19
CA GLY A 540 9.62 3.55 -13.68
C GLY A 540 8.93 2.63 -14.70
N LYS A 541 8.92 3.01 -15.98
CA LYS A 541 8.32 2.19 -17.05
C LYS A 541 9.09 0.90 -17.29
N LEU A 542 10.42 0.92 -17.28
CA LEU A 542 11.25 -0.29 -17.36
C LEU A 542 10.87 -1.32 -16.29
N PHE A 543 10.69 -0.89 -15.04
CA PHE A 543 10.28 -1.77 -13.95
C PHE A 543 8.82 -2.26 -14.10
N GLN A 544 7.91 -1.41 -14.60
CA GLN A 544 6.52 -1.81 -14.84
C GLN A 544 6.40 -2.86 -15.96
N ASP A 545 7.01 -2.59 -17.12
CA ASP A 545 6.94 -3.43 -18.31
C ASP A 545 7.59 -4.81 -18.07
N ASN A 546 8.54 -4.90 -17.13
CA ASN A 546 9.17 -6.15 -16.68
C ASN A 546 8.53 -6.73 -15.40
N ASN A 547 7.29 -6.34 -15.07
CA ASN A 547 6.50 -6.87 -13.95
C ASN A 547 7.18 -6.85 -12.57
N GLN A 548 8.07 -5.88 -12.31
CA GLN A 548 8.83 -5.81 -11.06
C GLN A 548 8.04 -5.28 -9.86
N PHE A 549 6.84 -4.72 -10.09
CA PHE A 549 6.06 -4.02 -9.08
C PHE A 549 5.29 -4.94 -8.12
N VAL A 550 5.32 -4.55 -6.84
CA VAL A 550 4.64 -5.17 -5.71
C VAL A 550 3.51 -4.24 -5.26
N MET A 551 2.36 -4.39 -5.91
CA MET A 551 1.14 -3.62 -5.64
C MET A 551 0.19 -4.40 -4.73
N HIS A 552 -0.68 -3.68 -3.99
CA HIS A 552 -1.71 -4.29 -3.15
C HIS A 552 -2.75 -5.04 -3.99
N GLU A 553 -3.37 -6.11 -3.47
CA GLU A 553 -4.21 -7.01 -4.27
C GLU A 553 -5.43 -6.33 -4.90
N ASN A 554 -6.05 -5.36 -4.19
CA ASN A 554 -7.14 -4.53 -4.73
C ASN A 554 -6.76 -3.82 -6.05
N ILE A 555 -5.49 -3.44 -6.22
CA ILE A 555 -5.02 -2.56 -7.29
C ILE A 555 -4.03 -3.21 -8.25
N LYS A 556 -3.65 -4.47 -8.02
CA LYS A 556 -2.77 -5.21 -8.92
C LYS A 556 -3.48 -5.42 -10.25
N ASN A 557 -3.00 -4.76 -11.31
CA ASN A 557 -3.65 -4.86 -12.61
C ASN A 557 -3.49 -6.29 -13.18
N SER A 558 -4.60 -7.02 -13.31
CA SER A 558 -4.62 -8.35 -13.93
C SER A 558 -4.25 -8.30 -15.41
N ALA A 559 -4.36 -7.14 -16.07
CA ALA A 559 -4.06 -6.98 -17.49
C ALA A 559 -2.57 -7.02 -17.86
N SER A 560 -1.64 -7.10 -16.90
CA SER A 560 -0.22 -7.36 -17.23
C SER A 560 0.04 -8.78 -17.76
N THR A 561 -0.98 -9.65 -17.84
CA THR A 561 -0.94 -10.94 -18.55
C THR A 561 -1.54 -10.88 -19.96
N ILE A 562 -1.43 -9.75 -20.68
CA ILE A 562 -1.79 -9.69 -22.11
C ILE A 562 -0.79 -10.52 -22.92
N ASN A 563 -1.10 -11.80 -23.08
CA ASN A 563 -0.55 -12.69 -24.09
C ASN A 563 -1.55 -13.82 -24.42
N GLY A 564 -2.63 -13.43 -25.10
CA GLY A 564 -3.57 -14.34 -25.76
C GLY A 564 -4.76 -14.79 -24.90
N ASN A 565 -5.91 -14.13 -25.07
CA ASN A 565 -7.22 -14.71 -24.74
C ASN A 565 -7.35 -16.05 -25.49
N LYS A 566 -7.62 -17.14 -24.76
CA LYS A 566 -8.05 -18.40 -25.38
C LYS A 566 -9.55 -18.57 -25.15
N ILE A 567 -10.26 -18.85 -26.24
CA ILE A 567 -11.66 -19.26 -26.18
C ILE A 567 -11.67 -20.77 -25.90
N ALA A 568 -12.28 -21.18 -24.79
CA ALA A 568 -12.65 -22.57 -24.56
C ALA A 568 -14.11 -22.77 -24.91
N GLU A 569 -14.47 -24.00 -25.25
CA GLU A 569 -15.84 -24.46 -25.42
C GLU A 569 -16.08 -25.58 -24.41
N ASN A 570 -17.08 -25.44 -23.55
CA ASN A 570 -17.37 -26.47 -22.54
C ASN A 570 -18.12 -27.67 -23.17
N THR A 571 -18.32 -28.73 -22.39
CA THR A 571 -19.06 -29.94 -22.79
C THR A 571 -20.55 -29.73 -23.13
N TYR A 572 -21.03 -28.48 -23.08
CA TYR A 572 -22.38 -28.06 -23.45
C TYR A 572 -22.38 -27.09 -24.65
N GLY A 573 -21.28 -26.97 -25.40
CA GLY A 573 -21.15 -26.09 -26.56
C GLY A 573 -21.09 -24.59 -26.22
N THR A 574 -20.98 -24.24 -24.94
CA THR A 574 -20.87 -22.83 -24.52
C THR A 574 -19.43 -22.37 -24.68
N LYS A 575 -19.20 -21.40 -25.57
CA LYS A 575 -17.91 -20.73 -25.73
C LYS A 575 -17.73 -19.67 -24.65
N PHE A 576 -16.60 -19.70 -23.96
CA PHE A 576 -16.23 -18.73 -22.93
C PHE A 576 -14.77 -18.34 -23.06
N GLU A 577 -14.47 -17.07 -22.83
CA GLU A 577 -13.09 -16.61 -22.67
C GLU A 577 -12.60 -16.93 -21.26
N TYR A 578 -11.35 -17.36 -21.15
CA TYR A 578 -10.68 -17.55 -19.88
C TYR A 578 -9.21 -17.13 -20.00
N ASN A 579 -8.75 -16.38 -19.00
CA ASN A 579 -7.33 -16.14 -18.82
C ASN A 579 -6.75 -17.35 -18.08
N VAL A 580 -5.74 -17.99 -18.67
CA VAL A 580 -4.81 -18.82 -17.91
C VAL A 580 -3.69 -17.88 -17.45
N PRO A 581 -3.56 -17.58 -16.16
CA PRO A 581 -2.31 -17.01 -15.67
C PRO A 581 -1.23 -18.06 -15.93
N SER A 582 -0.20 -17.72 -16.70
CA SER A 582 1.09 -18.40 -16.54
C SER A 582 1.45 -18.32 -15.06
N GLU A 583 1.71 -19.45 -14.38
CA GLU A 583 2.01 -19.46 -12.95
C GLU A 583 3.11 -18.42 -12.68
N ALA A 584 2.74 -17.31 -12.01
CA ALA A 584 3.72 -16.32 -11.60
C ALA A 584 4.68 -17.04 -10.65
N PRO A 585 6.01 -17.00 -10.88
CA PRO A 585 6.94 -17.82 -10.12
C PRO A 585 6.82 -17.46 -8.65
N SER A 586 6.20 -18.37 -7.89
CA SER A 586 6.12 -18.30 -6.44
C SER A 586 7.53 -18.56 -5.93
N VAL A 587 8.32 -17.49 -5.78
CA VAL A 587 9.64 -17.54 -5.14
C VAL A 587 9.44 -18.27 -3.81
N PRO A 588 9.98 -19.50 -3.64
CA PRO A 588 9.78 -20.23 -2.41
C PRO A 588 10.37 -19.41 -1.26
N THR A 589 9.74 -19.48 -0.09
CA THR A 589 10.37 -18.93 1.11
C THR A 589 11.68 -19.67 1.31
N LEU A 590 12.82 -19.00 1.09
CA LEU A 590 14.14 -19.64 1.08
C LEU A 590 14.27 -20.53 2.32
N PRO A 591 14.51 -21.84 2.14
CA PRO A 591 14.45 -22.77 3.25
C PRO A 591 15.58 -22.49 4.24
N GLU A 592 15.27 -22.65 5.51
CA GLU A 592 16.23 -22.55 6.60
C GLU A 592 17.17 -23.78 6.52
N LEU A 593 18.48 -23.53 6.60
CA LEU A 593 19.52 -24.55 6.49
C LEU A 593 20.16 -24.78 7.86
N GLU A 594 19.92 -25.96 8.43
CA GLU A 594 20.56 -26.40 9.68
C GLU A 594 21.62 -27.46 9.38
N LEU A 595 22.86 -27.22 9.79
CA LEU A 595 23.97 -28.18 9.69
C LEU A 595 23.97 -29.14 10.88
N ASN A 596 24.20 -30.43 10.61
CA ASN A 596 24.33 -31.45 11.63
C ASN A 596 25.67 -32.19 11.51
N ASP A 597 26.70 -31.59 12.11
CA ASP A 597 28.08 -32.07 12.11
C ASP A 597 28.22 -33.49 12.67
N SER A 598 27.31 -33.92 13.56
CA SER A 598 27.32 -35.27 14.16
C SER A 598 26.94 -36.39 13.19
N ARG A 599 26.33 -36.06 12.04
CA ARG A 599 25.84 -37.04 11.04
C ARG A 599 26.34 -36.78 9.61
N ASN A 600 27.09 -35.70 9.37
CA ASN A 600 27.37 -35.17 8.02
C ASN A 600 26.09 -34.88 7.21
N THR A 601 25.02 -34.46 7.87
CA THR A 601 23.75 -34.12 7.21
C THR A 601 23.43 -32.62 7.26
N VAL A 602 22.61 -32.19 6.31
CA VAL A 602 21.97 -30.87 6.26
C VAL A 602 20.47 -31.09 6.31
N THR A 603 19.77 -30.28 7.10
CA THR A 603 18.31 -30.20 7.12
C THR A 603 17.86 -28.97 6.35
N ILE A 604 17.01 -29.16 5.33
CA ILE A 604 16.37 -28.10 4.55
C ILE A 604 14.93 -27.94 5.06
N LYS A 605 14.57 -26.76 5.57
CA LYS A 605 13.38 -26.56 6.42
C LYS A 605 12.46 -25.45 5.90
N LEU A 606 11.17 -25.78 5.76
CA LEU A 606 10.13 -24.91 5.20
C LEU A 606 9.28 -24.25 6.30
N ALA A 607 8.74 -23.06 6.00
CA ALA A 607 7.93 -22.28 6.94
C ALA A 607 6.64 -22.99 7.42
N ASN A 608 6.14 -23.99 6.68
CA ASN A 608 5.02 -24.83 7.11
C ASN A 608 5.40 -25.90 8.16
N GLY A 609 6.70 -26.04 8.48
CA GLY A 609 7.25 -27.03 9.39
C GLY A 609 7.51 -28.40 8.77
N THR A 610 7.52 -28.51 7.44
CA THR A 610 8.09 -29.63 6.71
C THR A 610 9.58 -29.39 6.48
N SER A 611 10.41 -30.40 6.64
CA SER A 611 11.85 -30.39 6.38
C SER A 611 12.33 -31.76 5.88
N VAL A 612 13.51 -31.78 5.27
CA VAL A 612 14.17 -33.01 4.82
C VAL A 612 15.64 -33.02 5.22
N GLU A 613 16.12 -34.15 5.74
CA GLU A 613 17.52 -34.40 6.10
C GLU A 613 18.23 -35.19 4.98
N LEU A 614 19.43 -34.75 4.60
CA LEU A 614 20.24 -35.28 3.49
C LEU A 614 21.75 -35.16 3.73
N ASP A 615 22.57 -35.92 2.97
CA ASP A 615 24.05 -35.81 2.98
C ASP A 615 24.51 -34.38 2.61
N ASN A 616 25.41 -33.81 3.43
CA ASN A 616 25.89 -32.44 3.28
C ASN A 616 26.61 -32.15 1.94
N LYS A 617 27.22 -33.16 1.30
CA LYS A 617 27.87 -33.04 -0.02
C LYS A 617 26.87 -32.69 -1.12
N LEU A 618 25.60 -33.06 -0.93
CA LEU A 618 24.55 -32.83 -1.92
C LEU A 618 23.89 -31.45 -1.76
N ALA A 619 23.97 -30.84 -0.56
CA ALA A 619 23.25 -29.64 -0.17
C ALA A 619 23.48 -28.39 -1.05
N ASN A 620 24.68 -28.20 -1.60
CA ASN A 620 25.00 -27.01 -2.39
C ASN A 620 24.06 -26.87 -3.61
N GLY A 621 23.38 -25.74 -3.75
CA GLY A 621 22.49 -25.44 -4.88
C GLY A 621 21.13 -26.14 -4.85
N LEU A 622 20.74 -26.80 -3.75
CA LEU A 622 19.42 -27.45 -3.61
C LEU A 622 18.32 -26.50 -3.12
N ASN A 623 17.10 -26.70 -3.63
CA ASN A 623 15.85 -26.10 -3.17
C ASN A 623 14.77 -27.19 -3.01
N PHE A 624 14.01 -27.13 -1.91
CA PHE A 624 13.02 -28.13 -1.48
C PHE A 624 11.62 -27.52 -1.40
N GLU A 625 10.58 -28.25 -1.82
CA GLU A 625 9.20 -27.76 -1.86
C GLU A 625 8.16 -28.80 -1.42
N ALA A 626 7.04 -28.33 -0.85
CA ALA A 626 5.89 -29.15 -0.41
C ALA A 626 4.56 -28.36 -0.48
N LYS A 627 3.78 -28.51 -1.57
CA LYS A 627 2.62 -27.68 -2.04
C LYS A 627 1.22 -28.33 -1.85
N ASP A 628 0.38 -27.96 -0.87
CA ASP A 628 -0.93 -28.65 -0.69
C ASP A 628 -1.83 -28.65 -1.93
N ILE A 629 -2.16 -29.84 -2.42
CA ILE A 629 -3.14 -30.05 -3.50
C ILE A 629 -4.22 -31.09 -3.14
N THR A 630 -4.47 -31.35 -1.85
CA THR A 630 -5.53 -32.28 -1.40
C THR A 630 -6.88 -31.98 -2.06
N ASN A 631 -7.15 -30.69 -2.32
CA ASN A 631 -8.36 -30.19 -2.97
C ASN A 631 -8.39 -30.32 -4.50
N ASN A 632 -7.26 -30.67 -5.14
CA ASN A 632 -7.12 -30.73 -6.60
C ASN A 632 -7.24 -32.16 -7.15
N LEU A 633 -7.74 -33.11 -6.35
CA LEU A 633 -7.67 -34.54 -6.59
C LEU A 633 -8.99 -35.25 -6.31
N ASN A 634 -9.23 -36.35 -7.02
CA ASN A 634 -10.38 -37.23 -6.75
C ASN A 634 -10.12 -38.08 -5.51
N LEU A 635 -10.46 -37.56 -4.32
CA LEU A 635 -10.25 -38.24 -3.05
C LEU A 635 -11.01 -39.58 -2.95
N ASP A 636 -12.16 -39.73 -3.61
CA ASP A 636 -12.91 -40.99 -3.61
C ASP A 636 -12.20 -42.11 -4.37
N GLU A 637 -11.50 -41.80 -5.47
CA GLU A 637 -10.66 -42.76 -6.18
C GLU A 637 -9.46 -43.18 -5.32
N ILE A 638 -8.80 -42.24 -4.65
CA ILE A 638 -7.69 -42.53 -3.72
C ILE A 638 -8.17 -43.44 -2.59
N ILE A 639 -9.30 -43.11 -1.96
CA ILE A 639 -9.85 -43.88 -0.84
C ILE A 639 -10.26 -45.29 -1.31
N ASN A 640 -10.84 -45.45 -2.49
CA ASN A 640 -11.16 -46.77 -3.03
C ASN A 640 -9.88 -47.63 -3.21
N LYS A 641 -8.81 -47.07 -3.81
CA LYS A 641 -7.52 -47.78 -3.95
C LYS A 641 -6.88 -48.13 -2.60
N ILE A 642 -7.07 -47.33 -1.55
CA ILE A 642 -6.62 -47.67 -0.19
C ILE A 642 -7.44 -48.82 0.41
N LEU A 643 -8.73 -48.94 0.08
CA LEU A 643 -9.57 -50.07 0.51
C LEU A 643 -9.31 -51.36 -0.28
N GLU A 644 -8.62 -51.27 -1.41
CA GLU A 644 -8.13 -52.41 -2.19
C GLU A 644 -6.78 -52.96 -1.64
N ASP A 645 -6.21 -52.34 -0.60
CA ASP A 645 -5.01 -52.82 0.11
C ASP A 645 -5.27 -54.17 0.79
N LYS A 646 -4.72 -55.23 0.18
CA LYS A 646 -4.85 -56.63 0.60
C LYS A 646 -4.33 -56.91 2.01
N ASN A 647 -3.53 -56.02 2.59
CA ASN A 647 -3.05 -56.12 3.97
C ASN A 647 -4.10 -55.68 5.01
N GLY A 648 -5.22 -55.10 4.58
CA GLY A 648 -6.38 -54.79 5.44
C GLY A 648 -6.14 -53.67 6.45
N HIS A 649 -5.17 -52.79 6.20
CA HIS A 649 -4.80 -51.69 7.11
C HIS A 649 -5.94 -50.68 7.32
N ILE A 650 -6.84 -50.53 6.34
CA ILE A 650 -8.10 -49.77 6.44
C ILE A 650 -9.23 -50.63 5.86
N LYS A 651 -10.26 -50.94 6.65
CA LYS A 651 -11.29 -51.91 6.26
C LYS A 651 -12.54 -51.30 5.60
N ASN A 652 -12.78 -50.00 5.81
CA ASN A 652 -13.93 -49.28 5.27
C ASN A 652 -13.69 -47.75 5.33
N LYS A 653 -14.45 -46.96 4.56
CA LYS A 653 -14.31 -45.49 4.52
C LYS A 653 -14.46 -44.81 5.89
N GLY A 654 -15.23 -45.37 6.82
CA GLY A 654 -15.45 -44.81 8.17
C GLY A 654 -14.24 -44.91 9.12
N GLU A 655 -13.25 -45.73 8.81
CA GLU A 655 -11.98 -45.74 9.55
C GLU A 655 -11.09 -44.53 9.20
N ILE A 656 -11.30 -43.89 8.04
CA ILE A 656 -10.58 -42.69 7.61
C ILE A 656 -11.29 -41.47 8.19
N SER A 657 -10.64 -40.78 9.14
CA SER A 657 -11.18 -39.53 9.73
C SER A 657 -10.39 -38.28 9.35
N THR A 658 -9.29 -38.43 8.62
CA THR A 658 -8.54 -37.37 7.92
C THR A 658 -7.77 -37.99 6.77
N ILE A 659 -7.83 -37.38 5.58
CA ILE A 659 -6.98 -37.68 4.43
C ILE A 659 -6.28 -36.39 3.99
N ARG A 660 -5.00 -36.49 3.65
CA ARG A 660 -4.17 -35.40 3.14
C ARG A 660 -3.11 -35.98 2.21
N VAL A 661 -2.64 -35.26 1.18
CA VAL A 661 -1.87 -35.89 0.09
C VAL A 661 -0.60 -35.10 -0.25
N LEU A 662 0.58 -35.73 -0.23
CA LEU A 662 1.90 -35.06 -0.14
C LEU A 662 2.82 -35.16 -1.37
N ASP A 663 3.51 -34.08 -1.76
CA ASP A 663 4.67 -33.98 -2.66
C ASP A 663 5.77 -33.69 -1.68
N LEU A 664 6.91 -34.16 -2.10
CA LEU A 664 8.14 -33.54 -1.75
C LEU A 664 8.78 -33.35 -3.12
N ASN A 665 9.21 -32.14 -3.49
CA ASN A 665 9.99 -31.89 -4.70
C ASN A 665 11.37 -31.34 -4.29
N LEU A 666 12.43 -31.77 -4.98
CA LEU A 666 13.80 -31.35 -4.73
C LEU A 666 14.47 -31.00 -6.06
N THR A 667 14.96 -29.77 -6.16
CA THR A 667 15.62 -29.25 -7.36
C THR A 667 17.05 -28.82 -7.05
N LYS A 668 17.98 -29.00 -8.00
CA LYS A 668 19.37 -28.49 -7.94
C LYS A 668 19.61 -27.54 -9.11
N HIS A 669 20.01 -26.31 -8.83
CA HIS A 669 20.21 -25.26 -9.84
C HIS A 669 19.04 -25.15 -10.84
N ASN A 670 17.81 -25.13 -10.32
CA ASN A 670 16.55 -25.05 -11.08
C ASN A 670 16.26 -26.22 -12.05
N LYS A 671 16.85 -27.40 -11.80
CA LYS A 671 16.48 -28.68 -12.45
C LYS A 671 16.07 -29.70 -11.40
N GLU A 672 15.20 -30.64 -11.75
CA GLU A 672 14.83 -31.77 -10.89
C GLU A 672 16.08 -32.58 -10.45
N PHE A 673 16.14 -32.96 -9.17
CA PHE A 673 17.31 -33.64 -8.60
C PHE A 673 16.97 -35.07 -8.14
N ILE A 674 17.33 -36.03 -8.99
CA ILE A 674 17.20 -37.48 -8.73
C ILE A 674 18.49 -37.99 -8.09
N SER A 675 18.38 -38.80 -7.02
CA SER A 675 19.52 -39.35 -6.28
C SER A 675 19.07 -40.51 -5.39
N ASP A 676 19.55 -41.73 -5.64
CA ASP A 676 19.10 -42.98 -4.99
C ASP A 676 19.40 -43.06 -3.47
N THR A 677 20.18 -42.10 -2.97
CA THR A 677 20.49 -41.91 -1.55
C THR A 677 19.24 -41.61 -0.71
N GLN A 678 19.03 -42.35 0.37
CA GLN A 678 17.93 -42.14 1.31
C GLN A 678 17.84 -40.71 1.87
N ARG A 679 16.61 -40.32 2.22
CA ARG A 679 16.23 -39.04 2.83
C ARG A 679 15.26 -39.27 3.97
N ILE A 680 15.40 -38.52 5.05
CA ILE A 680 14.45 -38.55 6.18
C ILE A 680 13.58 -37.31 6.08
N VAL A 681 12.26 -37.50 6.06
CA VAL A 681 11.29 -36.40 5.97
C VAL A 681 10.67 -36.13 7.34
N HIS A 682 10.64 -34.87 7.75
CA HIS A 682 10.00 -34.37 8.99
C HIS A 682 9.03 -33.25 8.64
N ILE A 683 7.95 -33.08 9.38
CA ILE A 683 6.64 -32.84 8.75
C ILE A 683 5.70 -32.28 9.88
N LYS A 684 4.78 -31.27 9.71
CA LYS A 684 3.92 -30.63 10.80
C LYS A 684 2.34 -30.75 10.84
N LEU A 685 1.67 -31.36 11.86
CA LEU A 685 0.28 -31.94 11.78
C LEU A 685 -0.75 -30.85 11.93
N LEU A 686 -1.84 -31.03 11.20
CA LEU A 686 -3.08 -30.31 11.39
C LEU A 686 -3.78 -30.79 12.67
N LYS A 687 -4.52 -29.89 13.31
CA LYS A 687 -5.10 -30.10 14.65
C LYS A 687 -6.06 -31.29 14.74
N ASN A 688 -6.64 -31.68 13.62
CA ASN A 688 -7.58 -32.77 13.42
C ASN A 688 -6.93 -34.15 13.19
N GLU A 689 -5.61 -34.25 13.06
CA GLU A 689 -4.91 -35.53 12.84
C GLU A 689 -4.24 -36.06 14.11
N LYS A 690 -4.04 -35.18 15.09
CA LYS A 690 -3.31 -35.48 16.32
C LYS A 690 -4.02 -36.58 17.12
N ASN A 691 -3.24 -37.40 17.81
CA ASN A 691 -3.69 -38.54 18.62
C ASN A 691 -4.34 -39.70 17.83
N LYS A 692 -4.36 -39.65 16.49
CA LYS A 692 -4.79 -40.76 15.61
C LYS A 692 -3.63 -41.70 15.28
N ASP A 693 -3.95 -42.88 14.76
CA ASP A 693 -2.93 -43.70 14.10
C ASP A 693 -2.70 -43.17 12.69
N ILE A 694 -1.44 -42.87 12.36
CA ILE A 694 -1.07 -42.27 11.09
C ILE A 694 -0.48 -43.32 10.16
N LEU A 695 -1.03 -43.42 8.94
CA LEU A 695 -0.53 -44.25 7.85
C LEU A 695 -0.03 -43.35 6.71
N VAL A 696 1.04 -43.76 6.04
CA VAL A 696 1.64 -43.05 4.90
C VAL A 696 1.67 -43.98 3.70
N TYR A 697 1.03 -43.62 2.59
CA TYR A 697 1.04 -44.39 1.34
C TYR A 697 1.73 -43.59 0.24
N HIS A 698 2.91 -44.03 -0.21
CA HIS A 698 3.50 -43.54 -1.46
C HIS A 698 2.57 -43.86 -2.63
N ILE A 699 2.43 -42.95 -3.60
CA ILE A 699 1.83 -43.28 -4.90
C ILE A 699 2.95 -43.28 -5.95
N LYS A 700 3.04 -44.38 -6.68
CA LYS A 700 4.02 -44.60 -7.74
C LYS A 700 3.57 -43.95 -9.06
N ASP A 701 4.45 -43.95 -10.04
CA ASP A 701 4.22 -43.34 -11.37
C ASP A 701 3.15 -44.07 -12.18
N ASP A 702 2.97 -45.37 -11.93
CA ASP A 702 1.84 -46.19 -12.42
C ASP A 702 0.53 -45.97 -11.65
N ASN A 703 0.52 -45.07 -10.66
CA ASN A 703 -0.59 -44.78 -9.74
C ASN A 703 -0.98 -45.93 -8.79
N SER A 704 -0.12 -46.92 -8.60
CA SER A 704 -0.23 -47.90 -7.49
C SER A 704 0.16 -47.28 -6.15
N LEU A 705 -0.30 -47.88 -5.05
CA LEU A 705 -0.06 -47.43 -3.67
C LEU A 705 0.90 -48.37 -2.94
N GLU A 706 1.85 -47.80 -2.18
CA GLU A 706 2.75 -48.55 -1.29
C GLU A 706 2.74 -47.94 0.12
N LEU A 707 2.44 -48.74 1.15
CA LEU A 707 2.51 -48.29 2.54
C LEU A 707 3.96 -48.09 2.98
N ILE A 708 4.33 -46.86 3.29
CA ILE A 708 5.65 -46.48 3.81
C ILE A 708 5.67 -46.60 5.34
N LYS A 709 6.69 -47.28 5.87
CA LYS A 709 6.92 -47.38 7.31
C LYS A 709 7.25 -46.00 7.90
N SER A 710 6.37 -45.50 8.75
CA SER A 710 6.48 -44.19 9.41
C SER A 710 6.37 -44.28 10.93
N THR A 711 6.91 -43.28 11.63
CA THR A 711 6.83 -43.14 13.10
C THR A 711 6.37 -41.74 13.49
N VAL A 712 5.70 -41.57 14.64
CA VAL A 712 5.23 -40.25 15.14
C VAL A 712 5.72 -40.04 16.57
N SER A 713 6.61 -39.06 16.81
CA SER A 713 7.19 -38.80 18.15
C SER A 713 7.18 -37.30 18.51
N ASN A 714 6.74 -36.92 19.72
CA ASN A 714 6.34 -35.53 20.10
C ASN A 714 5.33 -34.90 19.11
N GLY A 715 4.66 -35.78 18.39
CA GLY A 715 4.37 -35.63 16.98
C GLY A 715 5.51 -35.00 16.17
N ILE A 716 6.16 -35.81 15.34
CA ILE A 716 6.79 -35.47 14.06
C ILE A 716 6.68 -36.79 13.33
N LEU A 717 5.74 -36.88 12.39
CA LEU A 717 5.65 -37.99 11.47
C LEU A 717 6.94 -37.98 10.66
N THR A 718 7.68 -39.06 10.83
CA THR A 718 9.01 -39.25 10.29
C THR A 718 9.00 -40.53 9.48
N TYR A 719 9.43 -40.44 8.23
CA TYR A 719 9.53 -41.56 7.31
C TYR A 719 10.72 -41.34 6.35
N THR A 720 11.21 -42.45 5.78
CA THR A 720 12.35 -42.45 4.87
C THR A 720 11.87 -42.61 3.43
N ILE A 721 12.47 -41.87 2.50
CA ILE A 721 12.17 -41.94 1.06
C ILE A 721 13.47 -42.10 0.25
N ASN A 722 13.38 -42.78 -0.89
CA ASN A 722 14.48 -42.87 -1.87
C ASN A 722 14.29 -41.87 -3.03
N HIS A 723 13.09 -41.34 -3.23
CA HIS A 723 12.78 -40.36 -4.27
C HIS A 723 11.62 -39.45 -3.85
N PHE A 724 11.61 -38.26 -4.42
CA PHE A 724 10.66 -37.17 -4.19
C PHE A 724 9.38 -37.42 -5.02
N SER A 725 8.18 -37.40 -4.38
CA SER A 725 6.97 -38.05 -4.93
C SER A 725 5.67 -37.78 -4.15
N LYS A 726 4.54 -38.37 -4.63
CA LYS A 726 3.24 -38.58 -3.94
C LYS A 726 3.41 -39.38 -2.64
N PHE A 727 2.90 -38.89 -1.50
CA PHE A 727 2.64 -39.66 -0.27
C PHE A 727 1.29 -39.27 0.37
N ILE A 728 0.28 -40.12 0.36
CA ILE A 728 -0.98 -39.89 1.09
C ILE A 728 -0.73 -40.10 2.58
N ILE A 729 -1.20 -39.18 3.42
CA ILE A 729 -1.30 -39.34 4.86
C ILE A 729 -2.76 -39.57 5.25
N ILE A 730 -3.00 -40.67 5.97
CA ILE A 730 -4.29 -41.00 6.56
C ILE A 730 -4.19 -40.92 8.08
N GLY A 731 -5.12 -40.19 8.71
CA GLY A 731 -5.39 -40.33 10.13
C GLY A 731 -6.55 -41.31 10.34
N LYS A 732 -6.22 -42.50 10.86
CA LYS A 732 -7.17 -43.57 11.16
C LYS A 732 -7.79 -43.38 12.54
N THR A 733 -9.11 -43.59 12.63
CA THR A 733 -9.86 -43.57 13.89
C THR A 733 -9.48 -44.78 14.74
N LYS A 734 -9.09 -44.55 16.00
CA LYS A 734 -8.86 -45.63 16.98
C LYS A 734 -10.19 -46.25 17.37
N ILE A 735 -10.41 -47.49 16.96
CA ILE A 735 -11.55 -48.30 17.42
C ILE A 735 -11.20 -48.82 18.81
N SER A 736 -11.80 -48.24 19.86
CA SER A 736 -11.72 -48.75 21.22
C SER A 736 -12.59 -50.00 21.35
N HIS A 737 -12.00 -51.18 21.21
CA HIS A 737 -12.62 -52.42 21.66
C HIS A 737 -12.40 -52.63 23.16
N GLN A 738 -13.34 -52.12 23.96
CA GLN A 738 -13.72 -52.82 25.18
C GLN A 738 -15.21 -52.60 25.43
N ILE A 739 -15.96 -53.69 25.34
CA ILE A 739 -17.32 -53.78 25.87
C ILE A 739 -17.15 -54.19 27.32
N ASP A 740 -17.82 -53.49 28.23
CA ASP A 740 -18.40 -54.16 29.38
C ASP A 740 -19.72 -53.49 29.78
N SER A 741 -20.64 -54.26 30.38
CA SER A 741 -22.08 -53.95 30.33
C SER A 741 -22.69 -53.53 31.67
N THR A 742 -23.62 -52.56 31.68
CA THR A 742 -24.95 -52.69 32.33
C THR A 742 -25.95 -51.58 31.94
N SER A 743 -27.24 -51.95 31.93
CA SER A 743 -28.47 -51.12 32.10
C SER A 743 -28.80 -49.91 31.18
N THR A 744 -29.54 -50.20 30.12
CA THR A 744 -30.89 -49.63 29.78
C THR A 744 -31.15 -48.11 29.67
N ASP A 745 -31.14 -47.62 28.42
CA ASP A 745 -32.34 -47.24 27.63
C ASP A 745 -33.38 -46.21 28.16
N ASN A 746 -33.42 -44.98 27.61
CA ASN A 746 -34.49 -44.59 26.65
C ASN A 746 -34.36 -43.22 25.92
N GLY A 747 -34.47 -43.29 24.59
CA GLY A 747 -35.17 -42.37 23.67
C GLY A 747 -35.05 -40.83 23.74
N LYS A 748 -34.49 -40.22 22.67
CA LYS A 748 -35.30 -39.56 21.60
C LYS A 748 -34.49 -39.00 20.40
N LYS A 749 -35.22 -38.88 19.29
CA LYS A 749 -35.00 -38.17 18.00
C LYS A 749 -34.15 -36.89 18.10
N PHE A 750 -33.40 -36.46 17.06
CA PHE A 750 -33.90 -36.19 15.71
C PHE A 750 -33.06 -36.68 14.52
N SER A 751 -33.72 -36.73 13.36
CA SER A 751 -33.26 -37.30 12.09
C SER A 751 -33.01 -36.26 11.00
N LEU A 752 -32.27 -36.66 9.97
CA LEU A 752 -32.00 -35.91 8.74
C LEU A 752 -33.24 -35.31 8.08
N LEU A 753 -33.01 -34.25 7.29
CA LEU A 753 -33.75 -34.02 6.06
C LEU A 753 -32.80 -33.55 4.95
N GLY A 754 -32.87 -34.23 3.80
CA GLY A 754 -32.15 -33.88 2.58
C GLY A 754 -32.74 -34.64 1.39
N ASN A 755 -32.64 -34.06 0.20
CA ASN A 755 -32.92 -34.65 -1.12
C ASN A 755 -32.06 -33.87 -2.15
N LYS A 756 -31.33 -34.51 -3.08
CA LYS A 756 -31.77 -35.13 -4.36
C LYS A 756 -32.47 -34.14 -5.30
N GLY A 757 -32.16 -34.04 -6.60
CA GLY A 757 -31.17 -34.70 -7.49
C GLY A 757 -30.74 -33.72 -8.60
N ASP A 758 -29.99 -34.06 -9.65
CA ASP A 758 -29.76 -35.39 -10.26
C ASP A 758 -28.38 -35.54 -10.97
N LYS A 759 -28.19 -36.61 -11.76
CA LYS A 759 -26.88 -37.16 -12.21
C LYS A 759 -26.37 -36.75 -13.62
N SER A 760 -25.16 -37.26 -13.97
CA SER A 760 -24.57 -37.49 -15.33
C SER A 760 -23.51 -36.46 -15.78
N ASN A 761 -22.31 -36.81 -16.26
CA ASN A 761 -21.60 -38.10 -16.30
C ASN A 761 -20.06 -37.93 -16.36
N SER A 762 -19.30 -39.04 -16.27
CA SER A 762 -17.83 -39.07 -16.13
C SER A 762 -17.01 -38.84 -17.44
N LYS A 763 -15.78 -38.31 -17.31
CA LYS A 763 -14.54 -39.09 -17.58
C LYS A 763 -13.22 -38.42 -17.13
N ASN A 764 -12.42 -39.23 -16.42
CA ASN A 764 -10.97 -39.26 -16.18
C ASN A 764 -10.09 -38.00 -16.42
N ASN A 765 -9.28 -37.65 -15.40
CA ASN A 765 -7.81 -37.74 -15.57
C ASN A 765 -7.03 -37.84 -14.23
N ILE A 766 -5.78 -38.33 -14.35
CA ILE A 766 -4.95 -38.96 -13.30
C ILE A 766 -4.17 -37.94 -12.43
N LEU A 767 -3.67 -38.39 -11.27
CA LEU A 767 -2.95 -37.60 -10.27
C LEU A 767 -1.49 -37.22 -10.67
N PRO A 768 -1.01 -35.97 -10.41
CA PRO A 768 0.42 -35.57 -10.37
C PRO A 768 1.13 -36.01 -9.08
N LYS A 769 2.05 -35.25 -8.42
CA LYS A 769 2.78 -35.69 -7.18
C LYS A 769 2.66 -34.96 -5.77
N THR A 770 1.87 -33.88 -5.52
CA THR A 770 1.27 -33.33 -4.21
C THR A 770 1.81 -32.12 -3.33
N GLY A 771 1.76 -32.10 -1.95
CA GLY A 771 2.58 -31.23 -0.99
C GLY A 771 2.87 -31.58 0.52
N ILE A 772 2.65 -30.65 1.48
CA ILE A 772 2.17 -30.86 2.91
C ILE A 772 2.99 -31.61 4.03
N THR A 773 2.35 -31.92 5.19
CA THR A 773 2.89 -31.87 6.59
C THR A 773 2.43 -33.04 7.58
N SER A 774 2.81 -33.11 8.91
CA SER A 774 2.41 -34.00 10.09
C SER A 774 3.29 -34.07 11.45
N SER A 775 2.95 -33.50 12.64
CA SER A 775 3.64 -33.37 13.99
C SER A 775 2.76 -33.13 15.28
N SER A 776 3.33 -32.68 16.43
CA SER A 776 2.79 -32.05 17.66
C SER A 776 2.02 -32.85 18.75
N ASN A 777 1.54 -32.11 19.78
CA ASN A 777 0.62 -32.43 20.91
C ASN A 777 1.29 -32.95 22.22
N VAL A 778 0.81 -32.69 23.44
CA VAL A 778 -0.39 -31.95 23.97
C VAL A 778 0.10 -30.84 24.98
N SER A 779 -0.42 -30.38 26.15
CA SER A 779 -1.67 -30.30 26.99
C SER A 779 -1.42 -29.17 28.07
N LEU A 780 -2.16 -28.85 29.16
CA LEU A 780 -3.42 -29.29 29.81
C LEU A 780 -4.03 -28.17 30.72
N GLY A 781 -5.37 -28.02 30.77
CA GLY A 781 -6.16 -27.50 31.93
C GLY A 781 -6.13 -25.99 32.28
N LEU A 782 -7.06 -25.44 33.09
CA LEU A 782 -8.45 -25.82 33.42
C LEU A 782 -9.20 -24.63 34.10
N ILE A 783 -10.55 -24.72 34.24
CA ILE A 783 -11.46 -23.87 35.09
C ILE A 783 -11.81 -22.45 34.56
N LEU A 784 -13.01 -21.86 34.74
CA LEU A 784 -14.42 -22.34 34.77
C LEU A 784 -15.40 -21.11 34.83
N ILE A 785 -16.55 -21.14 34.11
CA ILE A 785 -17.81 -20.35 34.33
C ILE A 785 -17.73 -18.79 34.25
N LEU A 786 -18.40 -18.05 33.34
CA LEU A 786 -19.85 -17.84 33.09
C LEU A 786 -20.56 -17.03 34.24
N ILE A 787 -21.51 -16.09 34.05
CA ILE A 787 -22.07 -15.40 32.86
C ILE A 787 -22.68 -14.01 33.26
N THR A 788 -23.35 -13.34 32.32
CA THR A 788 -24.07 -12.04 32.38
C THR A 788 -25.01 -11.84 33.61
N SER A 789 -25.45 -10.62 34.00
CA SER A 789 -26.38 -9.79 33.22
C SER A 789 -26.67 -8.35 33.74
N ALA A 790 -26.82 -7.43 32.77
CA ALA A 790 -27.81 -6.35 32.67
C ALA A 790 -28.19 -5.44 33.88
N LEU A 791 -27.71 -4.19 33.78
CA LEU A 791 -28.50 -2.93 33.78
C LEU A 791 -29.29 -2.42 35.01
N LEU A 792 -29.23 -1.08 35.14
CA LEU A 792 -30.19 -0.16 35.77
C LEU A 792 -30.43 -0.27 37.30
N ARG A 793 -29.69 0.58 38.05
CA ARG A 793 -30.30 1.69 38.84
C ARG A 793 -29.27 2.73 39.29
N PHE A 794 -29.80 3.91 39.65
CA PHE A 794 -29.15 5.08 40.27
C PHE A 794 -27.94 5.75 39.59
N LYS A 795 -28.26 6.82 38.82
CA LYS A 795 -27.36 7.91 38.43
C LYS A 795 -27.72 9.19 39.22
N LYS A 796 -26.99 9.54 40.28
CA LYS A 796 -26.75 10.95 40.70
C LYS A 796 -25.87 11.10 41.95
N SER A 797 -25.05 12.18 41.95
CA SER A 797 -24.36 12.82 43.09
C SER A 797 -23.29 11.99 43.84
N LEU A 798 -22.15 12.56 44.27
CA LEU A 798 -21.78 13.98 44.44
C LEU A 798 -20.34 14.28 43.93
N LYS A 799 -20.12 15.58 43.65
CA LYS A 799 -18.85 16.27 43.36
C LYS A 799 -18.16 15.86 42.06
#